data_AF-A0AAW0D5A4-F1
#
_entry.id   AF-A0AAW0D5A4-F1
#
_cell.length_a   1.000
_cell.length_b   1.000
_cell.length_c   1.000
_cell.angle_alpha   90.00
_cell.angle_beta   90.00
_cell.angle_gamma   90.00
#
_symmetry.space_group_name_H-M   'P 1'
#
loop_
_entity.id
_entity.type
_entity.pdbx_description
1 polymer ?
#
loop_
_entity_poly.entity_id
_entity_poly.type
_entity_poly.pdbx_seq_one_letter_code
_entity_poly.pdbx_strand_id
1 'polypeptide(L)'
;MFSTKSAKTPSFLVNTTGTGKTRLLFEGLCDEWGFYFTSFVDSSFLGSFDVQKMVDRLEQVPGFGISPCLISGPESAQDVAFNIQFARTHSIYVLLARLLLFTSFLDCATSLGGDISERRRSWLHLQLRQNLQTKREHGTPRLLDASLELYEALSRAKVDDTVLASVIMEISAAILTRLGKNTKIFIVLDEANVAAKACTWRFRDDNGNYYPLLKVMVKTWRDLLQGMPFIFVVAGTDIAEEHFVNDVEWRDFVWKSNTGEFDTADKQRRYVQQFMPCTLRESAGDPLMRYMWRWTRGRHRFTTACILVLLVHGYVNPLSYLNMVIYRVTGYLPHDADFDVGLPRNIIPYDQLDFRAMEIDRRLRSHVHLAMIDALISLSNPGFPKNAIKLVDEGMGRFKDSRCSHIVVDEPFVIARAVTWFTSSKGGTPASILNYQYFVKHLVDPDMEPRHPPAYLALALALSFSKIRCISDILLLSRPAPSWSKCNANIVAQTLRCGHTLDHAVRDVDIVHQTLVTYSTSMSDTLSWLRHSHPTPFCIHVTDTAAILIFIIRLSNGSRFWVFMQTLYSFGDHEDVTARVRETLHGLQPKNLFRRLDAHETPSSESDIFSALDSLPNPCPQVGPHGVLPVVAVIGKDVEQGILAAPGLPRAALLNLGELSER
;
A
#
# COMPACT_ATOMS: atom_id res chain seq x y z
N MET A 1 19.37 -1.98 11.52
CA MET A 1 18.61 -2.85 12.45
C MET A 1 18.13 -1.98 13.58
N PHE A 2 16.82 -1.99 13.85
CA PHE A 2 16.21 -1.18 14.92
C PHE A 2 16.94 -1.44 16.24
N SER A 3 17.44 -0.38 16.87
CA SER A 3 17.79 -0.48 18.28
C SER A 3 16.48 -0.60 19.06
N THR A 4 16.37 -1.64 19.89
CA THR A 4 15.35 -1.83 20.93
C THR A 4 15.14 -0.60 21.83
N LYS A 5 16.01 0.42 21.73
CA LYS A 5 15.81 1.78 22.28
C LYS A 5 14.47 2.44 21.88
N SER A 6 13.79 2.05 20.79
CA SER A 6 12.53 2.67 20.36
C SER A 6 11.25 2.11 21.01
N ALA A 7 11.31 0.94 21.66
CA ALA A 7 10.13 0.26 22.24
C ALA A 7 9.98 0.56 23.74
N LYS A 8 10.06 1.85 24.12
CA LYS A 8 9.82 2.29 25.51
C LYS A 8 8.35 2.65 25.78
N THR A 9 7.51 2.65 24.75
CA THR A 9 6.11 3.08 24.80
C THR A 9 5.22 2.04 24.15
N PRO A 10 3.97 1.89 24.61
CA PRO A 10 2.97 1.09 23.93
C PRO A 10 2.88 1.48 22.45
N SER A 11 2.72 0.51 21.55
CA SER A 11 2.75 0.76 20.10
C SER A 11 1.78 -0.12 19.32
N PHE A 12 1.18 0.45 18.29
CA PHE A 12 0.55 -0.29 17.20
C PHE A 12 1.55 -0.44 16.05
N LEU A 13 1.86 -1.68 15.66
CA LEU A 13 2.77 -2.00 14.56
C LEU A 13 1.95 -2.45 13.33
N VAL A 14 1.68 -1.52 12.42
CA VAL A 14 0.76 -1.74 11.28
C VAL A 14 1.48 -1.58 9.96
N ASN A 15 1.44 -2.61 9.13
CA ASN A 15 1.90 -2.58 7.74
C ASN A 15 1.35 -3.82 7.02
N THR A 16 1.53 -3.90 5.71
CA THR A 16 1.05 -5.03 4.91
C THR A 16 1.70 -6.36 5.30
N THR A 17 1.10 -7.47 4.89
CA THR A 17 1.60 -8.80 5.20
C THR A 17 2.96 -9.05 4.52
N GLY A 18 3.91 -9.61 5.28
CA GLY A 18 5.23 -9.97 4.76
C GLY A 18 6.31 -8.89 4.84
N THR A 19 6.04 -7.75 5.49
CA THR A 19 7.05 -6.72 5.74
C THR A 19 8.00 -7.03 6.89
N GLY A 20 7.76 -8.10 7.67
CA GLY A 20 8.64 -8.53 8.75
C GLY A 20 8.19 -8.17 10.17
N LYS A 21 6.92 -7.76 10.37
CA LYS A 21 6.32 -7.50 11.69
C LYS A 21 6.62 -8.62 12.70
N THR A 22 6.15 -9.84 12.43
CA THR A 22 6.35 -11.02 13.28
C THR A 22 7.82 -11.31 13.60
N ARG A 23 8.72 -11.16 12.62
CA ARG A 23 10.16 -11.31 12.83
C ARG A 23 10.67 -10.28 13.84
N LEU A 24 10.29 -9.02 13.69
CA LEU A 24 10.70 -7.95 14.61
C LEU A 24 10.19 -8.20 16.03
N LEU A 25 8.97 -8.73 16.16
CA LEU A 25 8.42 -9.14 17.46
C LEU A 25 9.25 -10.26 18.10
N PHE A 26 9.65 -11.27 17.32
CA PHE A 26 10.50 -12.36 17.81
C PHE A 26 11.89 -11.89 18.19
N GLU A 27 12.52 -11.02 17.39
CA GLU A 27 13.82 -10.42 17.71
C GLU A 27 13.72 -9.64 19.03
N GLY A 28 12.67 -8.84 19.22
CA GLY A 28 12.41 -8.11 20.46
C GLY A 28 12.24 -9.03 21.68
N LEU A 29 11.49 -10.13 21.54
CA LEU A 29 11.26 -11.11 22.60
C LEU A 29 12.47 -12.05 22.86
N CYS A 30 13.44 -12.12 21.95
CA CYS A 30 14.73 -12.73 22.23
C CYS A 30 15.59 -11.83 23.14
N ASP A 31 15.48 -10.51 22.95
CA ASP A 31 16.29 -9.53 23.65
C ASP A 31 15.67 -9.13 24.99
N GLU A 32 14.35 -9.20 25.16
CA GLU A 32 13.61 -8.76 26.35
C GLU A 32 12.63 -9.82 26.85
N TRP A 33 12.26 -9.75 28.14
CA TRP A 33 11.21 -10.61 28.66
C TRP A 33 9.85 -10.19 28.11
N GLY A 34 9.00 -11.15 27.75
CA GLY A 34 7.65 -10.83 27.31
C GLY A 34 6.80 -12.01 26.92
N PHE A 35 5.54 -11.74 26.66
CA PHE A 35 4.50 -12.69 26.30
C PHE A 35 4.13 -12.53 24.84
N TYR A 36 4.13 -13.62 24.09
CA TYR A 36 3.68 -13.69 22.71
C TYR A 36 2.28 -14.28 22.63
N PHE A 37 1.36 -13.47 22.14
CA PHE A 37 -0.01 -13.82 21.78
C PHE A 37 -0.17 -13.67 20.27
N THR A 38 -0.98 -14.51 19.65
CA THR A 38 -1.39 -14.34 18.25
C THR A 38 -2.90 -14.54 18.13
N SER A 39 -3.59 -13.65 17.43
CA SER A 39 -5.02 -13.82 17.18
C SER A 39 -5.32 -14.88 16.10
N PHE A 40 -4.30 -15.33 15.38
CA PHE A 40 -4.43 -16.34 14.34
C PHE A 40 -3.18 -17.21 14.25
N VAL A 41 -3.36 -18.52 14.29
CA VAL A 41 -2.29 -19.48 14.06
C VAL A 41 -2.35 -19.93 12.61
N ASP A 42 -1.36 -19.53 11.81
CA ASP A 42 -1.28 -19.89 10.39
C ASP A 42 -0.74 -21.32 10.18
N SER A 43 -0.51 -21.68 8.91
CA SER A 43 0.04 -22.98 8.51
C SER A 43 1.40 -23.34 9.11
N SER A 44 2.12 -22.39 9.72
CA SER A 44 3.37 -22.65 10.44
C SER A 44 3.14 -23.22 11.85
N PHE A 45 1.89 -23.19 12.34
CA PHE A 45 1.51 -23.66 13.68
C PHE A 45 2.30 -23.01 14.82
N LEU A 46 2.74 -21.77 14.62
CA LEU A 46 3.51 -20.99 15.59
C LEU A 46 2.60 -20.20 16.53
N GLY A 47 2.81 -20.39 17.83
CA GLY A 47 1.98 -19.80 18.87
C GLY A 47 0.94 -20.78 19.42
N SER A 48 0.08 -20.26 20.29
CA SER A 48 -1.02 -21.01 20.89
C SER A 48 -2.35 -20.52 20.33
N PHE A 49 -3.32 -21.41 20.30
CA PHE A 49 -4.67 -21.20 19.79
C PHE A 49 -5.59 -20.55 20.83
N ASP A 50 -5.11 -20.18 22.02
CA ASP A 50 -5.93 -19.63 23.11
C ASP A 50 -6.73 -18.38 22.71
N VAL A 51 -6.10 -17.39 22.09
CA VAL A 51 -6.79 -16.17 21.60
C VAL A 51 -7.73 -16.51 20.45
N GLN A 52 -7.31 -17.31 19.48
CA GLN A 52 -8.16 -17.73 18.36
C GLN A 52 -9.40 -18.48 18.87
N LYS A 53 -9.22 -19.40 19.83
CA LYS A 53 -10.31 -20.14 20.47
C LYS A 53 -11.25 -19.22 21.24
N MET A 54 -10.72 -18.20 21.89
CA MET A 54 -11.53 -17.15 22.50
C MET A 54 -12.39 -16.45 21.45
N VAL A 55 -11.81 -16.01 20.33
CA VAL A 55 -12.58 -15.40 19.23
C VAL A 55 -13.69 -16.33 18.74
N ASP A 56 -13.36 -17.59 18.44
CA ASP A 56 -14.32 -18.60 17.98
C ASP A 56 -15.46 -18.83 18.99
N ARG A 57 -15.14 -18.89 20.29
CA ARG A 57 -16.12 -19.13 21.35
C ARG A 57 -17.07 -17.95 21.51
N LEU A 58 -16.57 -16.73 21.46
CA LEU A 58 -17.40 -15.53 21.54
C LEU A 58 -18.49 -15.59 20.46
N GLU A 59 -18.16 -15.98 19.23
CA GLU A 59 -19.14 -16.08 18.14
C GLU A 59 -20.20 -17.18 18.31
N GLN A 60 -19.95 -18.18 19.15
CA GLN A 60 -20.81 -19.36 19.30
C GLN A 60 -21.77 -19.30 20.50
N VAL A 61 -21.64 -18.30 21.39
CA VAL A 61 -22.47 -18.25 22.61
C VAL A 61 -23.90 -17.78 22.30
N PRO A 62 -24.93 -18.57 22.66
CA PRO A 62 -26.33 -18.12 22.55
C PRO A 62 -26.57 -16.86 23.39
N GLY A 63 -27.16 -15.83 22.78
CA GLY A 63 -27.36 -14.51 23.41
C GLY A 63 -26.18 -13.54 23.22
N PHE A 64 -24.98 -14.04 22.91
CA PHE A 64 -23.90 -13.20 22.40
C PHE A 64 -24.17 -12.88 20.93
N GLY A 65 -24.63 -11.67 20.64
CA GLY A 65 -24.84 -11.22 19.27
C GLY A 65 -26.26 -10.87 18.84
N ILE A 66 -27.12 -10.38 19.74
CA ILE A 66 -28.06 -9.36 19.27
C ILE A 66 -27.19 -8.17 18.88
N SER A 67 -27.09 -7.91 17.58
CA SER A 67 -26.48 -6.70 17.06
C SER A 67 -27.24 -5.53 17.71
N PRO A 68 -26.62 -4.70 18.58
CA PRO A 68 -27.31 -3.62 19.27
C PRO A 68 -27.97 -2.63 18.30
N CYS A 69 -27.55 -2.63 17.03
CA CYS A 69 -28.19 -1.89 15.94
C CYS A 69 -29.60 -2.39 15.56
N LEU A 70 -30.00 -3.60 15.96
CA LEU A 70 -31.30 -4.20 15.68
C LEU A 70 -32.31 -4.00 16.81
N ILE A 71 -31.87 -3.54 18.00
CA ILE A 71 -32.72 -3.31 19.17
C ILE A 71 -32.55 -1.89 19.67
N SER A 72 -33.63 -1.12 19.69
CA SER A 72 -33.68 0.21 20.31
C SER A 72 -34.20 0.09 21.74
N GLY A 73 -33.50 0.66 22.73
CA GLY A 73 -33.99 0.78 24.11
C GLY A 73 -33.02 0.26 25.19
N PRO A 74 -33.46 0.16 26.46
CA PRO A 74 -32.63 -0.24 27.60
C PRO A 74 -32.10 -1.70 27.52
N GLU A 75 -32.76 -2.56 26.75
CA GLU A 75 -32.30 -3.94 26.47
C GLU A 75 -30.97 -3.96 25.72
N SER A 76 -30.75 -2.99 24.81
CA SER A 76 -29.48 -2.84 24.09
C SER A 76 -28.29 -2.55 25.02
N ALA A 77 -28.50 -1.79 26.11
CA ALA A 77 -27.44 -1.49 27.07
C ALA A 77 -27.05 -2.71 27.91
N GLN A 78 -28.02 -3.54 28.28
CA GLN A 78 -27.78 -4.79 29.01
C GLN A 78 -27.03 -5.81 28.15
N ASP A 79 -27.38 -5.93 26.87
CA ASP A 79 -26.68 -6.82 25.92
C ASP A 79 -25.23 -6.37 25.68
N VAL A 80 -25.00 -5.06 25.52
CA VAL A 80 -23.63 -4.52 25.38
C VAL A 80 -22.82 -4.79 26.65
N ALA A 81 -23.40 -4.56 27.83
CA ALA A 81 -22.73 -4.84 29.10
C ALA A 81 -22.39 -6.33 29.26
N PHE A 82 -23.32 -7.22 28.89
CA PHE A 82 -23.09 -8.66 28.87
C PHE A 82 -21.97 -9.05 27.91
N ASN A 83 -21.97 -8.52 26.68
CA ASN A 83 -20.93 -8.80 25.68
C ASN A 83 -19.55 -8.35 26.17
N ILE A 84 -19.45 -7.13 26.72
CA ILE A 84 -18.21 -6.58 27.28
C ILE A 84 -17.72 -7.48 28.41
N GLN A 85 -18.60 -7.83 29.35
CA GLN A 85 -18.25 -8.67 30.48
C GLN A 85 -17.77 -10.06 30.03
N PHE A 86 -18.45 -10.67 29.06
CA PHE A 86 -18.09 -11.98 28.55
C PHE A 86 -16.73 -11.97 27.82
N ALA A 87 -16.49 -10.95 26.98
CA ALA A 87 -15.20 -10.74 26.33
C ALA A 87 -14.07 -10.45 27.34
N ARG A 88 -14.37 -9.69 28.40
CA ARG A 88 -13.46 -9.41 29.50
C ARG A 88 -13.05 -10.69 30.21
N THR A 89 -14.01 -11.49 30.69
CA THR A 89 -13.76 -12.77 31.37
C THR A 89 -12.85 -13.69 30.56
N HIS A 90 -13.10 -13.84 29.26
CA HIS A 90 -12.24 -14.66 28.41
C HIS A 90 -10.85 -14.08 28.16
N SER A 91 -10.74 -12.74 28.08
CA SER A 91 -9.44 -12.05 28.01
C SER A 91 -8.62 -12.28 29.28
N ILE A 92 -9.26 -12.30 30.46
CA ILE A 92 -8.64 -12.61 31.75
C ILE A 92 -8.08 -14.04 31.74
N TYR A 93 -8.85 -15.02 31.26
CA TYR A 93 -8.39 -16.41 31.18
C TYR A 93 -7.13 -16.58 30.33
N VAL A 94 -7.09 -15.92 29.17
CA VAL A 94 -5.93 -15.96 28.28
C VAL A 94 -4.68 -15.38 28.97
N LEU A 95 -4.79 -14.20 29.57
CA LEU A 95 -3.66 -13.57 30.25
C LEU A 95 -3.18 -14.41 31.45
N LEU A 96 -4.11 -14.88 32.29
CA LEU A 96 -3.78 -15.67 33.47
C LEU A 96 -3.09 -16.99 33.10
N ALA A 97 -3.56 -17.67 32.05
CA ALA A 97 -2.92 -18.91 31.57
C ALA A 97 -1.44 -18.68 31.22
N ARG A 98 -1.11 -17.57 30.55
CA ARG A 98 0.28 -17.23 30.22
C ARG A 98 1.11 -16.87 31.44
N LEU A 99 0.56 -16.12 32.38
CA LEU A 99 1.25 -15.75 33.62
C LEU A 99 1.57 -16.96 34.49
N LEU A 100 0.65 -17.92 34.59
CA LEU A 100 0.86 -19.18 35.31
C LEU A 100 1.97 -20.00 34.65
N LEU A 101 1.92 -20.20 33.33
CA LEU A 101 2.98 -20.92 32.60
C LEU A 101 4.34 -20.26 32.76
N PHE A 102 4.39 -18.93 32.70
CA PHE A 102 5.64 -18.22 32.87
C PHE A 102 6.21 -18.33 34.28
N THR A 103 5.33 -18.35 35.29
CA THR A 103 5.76 -18.59 36.68
C THR A 103 6.43 -19.95 36.82
N SER A 104 5.79 -21.01 36.29
CA SER A 104 6.38 -22.36 36.25
C SER A 104 7.67 -22.41 35.44
N PHE A 105 7.73 -21.72 34.30
CA PHE A 105 8.94 -21.60 33.50
C PHE A 105 10.08 -20.96 34.31
N LEU A 106 9.81 -19.87 35.04
CA LEU A 106 10.81 -19.19 35.86
C LEU A 106 11.32 -20.07 37.01
N ASP A 107 10.46 -20.87 37.64
CA ASP A 107 10.88 -21.83 38.66
C ASP A 107 11.87 -22.85 38.08
N CYS A 108 11.55 -23.42 36.92
CA CYS A 108 12.44 -24.35 36.22
C CYS A 108 13.74 -23.68 35.75
N ALA A 109 13.64 -22.52 35.09
CA ALA A 109 14.79 -21.81 34.52
C ALA A 109 15.76 -21.31 35.60
N THR A 110 15.25 -20.95 36.79
CA THR A 110 16.10 -20.56 37.92
C THR A 110 16.88 -21.77 38.46
N SER A 111 16.27 -22.95 38.47
CA SER A 111 16.93 -24.19 38.93
C SER A 111 18.05 -24.68 38.00
N LEU A 112 17.93 -24.45 36.69
CA LEU A 112 18.88 -24.89 35.67
C LEU A 112 20.06 -23.93 35.49
N GLY A 113 19.94 -22.69 35.96
CA GLY A 113 20.94 -21.64 35.71
C GLY A 113 20.95 -21.16 34.25
N GLY A 114 22.08 -20.59 33.81
CA GLY A 114 22.29 -20.17 32.42
C GLY A 114 22.13 -18.67 32.16
N ASP A 115 22.57 -18.27 30.96
CA ASP A 115 22.55 -16.87 30.54
C ASP A 115 21.10 -16.34 30.41
N ILE A 116 20.91 -15.06 30.70
CA ILE A 116 19.59 -14.41 30.62
C ILE A 116 19.09 -14.41 29.17
N SER A 117 19.96 -14.20 28.18
CA SER A 117 19.56 -14.22 26.77
C SER A 117 19.07 -15.61 26.34
N GLU A 118 19.76 -16.67 26.77
CA GLU A 118 19.33 -18.05 26.50
C GLU A 118 17.99 -18.38 27.14
N ARG A 119 17.74 -17.91 28.37
CA ARG A 119 16.45 -18.09 29.05
C ARG A 119 15.31 -17.33 28.36
N ARG A 120 15.55 -16.10 27.90
CA ARG A 120 14.57 -15.33 27.10
C ARG A 120 14.22 -16.04 25.78
N ARG A 121 15.24 -16.51 25.06
CA ARG A 121 15.05 -17.30 23.83
C ARG A 121 14.29 -18.59 24.09
N SER A 122 14.63 -19.31 25.16
CA SER A 122 13.94 -20.56 25.55
C SER A 122 12.47 -20.31 25.88
N TRP A 123 12.17 -19.21 26.57
CA TRP A 123 10.81 -18.78 26.85
C TRP A 123 10.03 -18.47 25.56
N LEU A 124 10.62 -17.72 24.62
CA LEU A 124 9.99 -17.47 23.32
C LEU A 124 9.76 -18.79 22.56
N HIS A 125 10.75 -19.69 22.52
CA HIS A 125 10.60 -20.99 21.88
C HIS A 125 9.46 -21.82 22.47
N LEU A 126 9.32 -21.83 23.80
CA LEU A 126 8.21 -22.48 24.48
C LEU A 126 6.87 -21.88 24.04
N GLN A 127 6.78 -20.56 23.93
CA GLN A 127 5.55 -19.88 23.47
C GLN A 127 5.20 -20.15 22.00
N LEU A 128 6.20 -20.29 21.13
CA LEU A 128 6.00 -20.51 19.69
C LEU A 128 5.75 -21.97 19.34
N ARG A 129 6.38 -22.91 20.05
CA ARG A 129 6.29 -24.35 19.80
C ARG A 129 5.59 -25.10 20.93
N GLN A 130 4.46 -24.58 21.41
CA GLN A 130 3.62 -25.31 22.36
C GLN A 130 3.11 -26.61 21.73
N ASN A 131 2.94 -26.64 20.41
CA ASN A 131 2.45 -27.77 19.62
C ASN A 131 3.47 -28.92 19.43
N LEU A 132 4.09 -29.42 20.51
CA LEU A 132 4.94 -30.60 20.45
C LEU A 132 4.10 -31.82 20.05
N GLN A 133 4.51 -32.51 18.98
CA GLN A 133 3.96 -33.82 18.62
C GLN A 133 4.35 -34.82 19.71
N THR A 134 3.43 -35.10 20.63
CA THR A 134 3.64 -36.19 21.58
C THR A 134 3.24 -37.50 20.92
N LYS A 135 4.16 -38.46 20.83
CA LYS A 135 3.83 -39.84 20.46
C LYS A 135 3.03 -40.46 21.61
N ARG A 136 1.70 -40.41 21.56
CA ARG A 136 0.87 -41.40 22.28
C ARG A 136 0.63 -42.60 21.38
N GLU A 137 0.58 -43.77 21.99
CA GLU A 137 0.51 -45.09 21.36
C GLU A 137 -0.77 -45.36 20.51
N HIS A 138 -1.70 -44.40 20.40
CA HIS A 138 -2.97 -44.61 19.70
C HIS A 138 -3.31 -43.43 18.77
N GLY A 139 -2.67 -43.40 17.60
CA GLY A 139 -3.30 -43.06 16.33
C GLY A 139 -3.60 -41.60 15.96
N THR A 140 -3.61 -40.63 16.88
CA THR A 140 -3.78 -39.21 16.52
C THR A 140 -2.74 -38.31 17.19
N PRO A 141 -1.92 -37.56 16.44
CA PRO A 141 -1.01 -36.57 17.01
C PRO A 141 -1.84 -35.46 17.66
N ARG A 142 -1.89 -35.43 18.99
CA ARG A 142 -2.45 -34.31 19.74
C ARG A 142 -1.35 -33.27 19.93
N LEU A 143 -1.56 -32.07 19.39
CA LEU A 143 -0.71 -30.91 19.65
C LEU A 143 -1.01 -30.45 21.10
N LEU A 144 -0.01 -30.46 21.97
CA LEU A 144 -0.18 -30.11 23.39
C LEU A 144 -0.05 -28.59 23.60
N ASP A 145 -1.12 -27.84 23.36
CA ASP A 145 -1.12 -26.40 23.64
C ASP A 145 -1.40 -26.12 25.13
N ALA A 146 -0.35 -25.98 25.93
CA ALA A 146 -0.47 -25.80 27.38
C ALA A 146 -1.23 -24.52 27.78
N SER A 147 -1.11 -23.45 26.99
CA SER A 147 -1.84 -22.20 27.28
C SER A 147 -3.32 -22.37 27.01
N LEU A 148 -3.68 -23.05 25.92
CA LEU A 148 -5.05 -23.42 25.61
C LEU A 148 -5.64 -24.35 26.67
N GLU A 149 -4.91 -25.38 27.12
CA GLU A 149 -5.40 -26.31 28.14
C GLU A 149 -5.72 -25.60 29.47
N LEU A 150 -4.86 -24.66 29.89
CA LEU A 150 -5.11 -23.82 31.07
C LEU A 150 -6.28 -22.88 30.86
N TYR A 151 -6.38 -22.22 29.70
CA TYR A 151 -7.53 -21.40 29.33
C TYR A 151 -8.84 -22.20 29.41
N GLU A 152 -8.85 -23.43 28.89
CA GLU A 152 -10.03 -24.29 28.94
C GLU A 152 -10.36 -24.77 30.36
N ALA A 153 -9.35 -24.99 31.20
CA ALA A 153 -9.55 -25.32 32.60
C ALA A 153 -10.17 -24.14 33.38
N LEU A 154 -9.63 -22.93 33.20
CA LEU A 154 -10.16 -21.70 33.81
C LEU A 154 -11.60 -21.44 33.36
N SER A 155 -11.87 -21.58 32.06
CA SER A 155 -13.21 -21.39 31.50
C SER A 155 -14.23 -22.41 32.04
N ARG A 156 -13.82 -23.65 32.34
CA ARG A 156 -14.69 -24.67 32.96
C ARG A 156 -14.94 -24.40 34.44
N ALA A 157 -13.96 -23.83 35.15
CA ALA A 157 -14.06 -23.55 36.57
C ALA A 157 -15.05 -22.42 36.89
N LYS A 158 -15.36 -21.53 35.93
CA LYS A 158 -16.30 -20.41 36.09
C LYS A 158 -16.02 -19.56 37.34
N VAL A 159 -14.74 -19.23 37.54
CA VAL A 159 -14.30 -18.39 38.65
C VAL A 159 -14.71 -16.94 38.42
N ASP A 160 -15.05 -16.23 39.49
CA ASP A 160 -15.39 -14.81 39.46
C ASP A 160 -14.23 -13.93 39.00
N ASP A 161 -14.53 -12.92 38.19
CA ASP A 161 -13.56 -12.01 37.59
C ASP A 161 -12.73 -11.23 38.62
N THR A 162 -13.31 -10.88 39.78
CA THR A 162 -12.59 -10.12 40.81
C THR A 162 -11.49 -10.95 41.48
N VAL A 163 -11.77 -12.25 41.68
CA VAL A 163 -10.79 -13.22 42.21
C VAL A 163 -9.69 -13.45 41.17
N LEU A 164 -10.05 -13.58 39.90
CA LEU A 164 -9.05 -13.75 38.85
C LEU A 164 -8.17 -12.51 38.69
N ALA A 165 -8.74 -11.32 38.82
CA ALA A 165 -8.01 -10.07 38.79
C ALA A 165 -7.00 -9.97 39.95
N SER A 166 -7.40 -10.35 41.18
CA SER A 166 -6.48 -10.37 42.32
C SER A 166 -5.32 -11.35 42.11
N VAL A 167 -5.61 -12.54 41.59
CA VAL A 167 -4.59 -13.55 41.26
C VAL A 167 -3.62 -13.05 40.20
N ILE A 168 -4.11 -12.36 39.15
CA ILE A 168 -3.23 -11.76 38.13
C ILE A 168 -2.31 -10.72 38.75
N MET A 169 -2.82 -9.86 39.63
CA MET A 169 -2.00 -8.84 40.31
C MET A 169 -0.90 -9.49 41.17
N GLU A 170 -1.25 -10.50 41.97
CA GLU A 170 -0.32 -11.22 42.83
C GLU A 170 0.78 -11.93 42.02
N ILE A 171 0.40 -12.68 40.98
CA ILE A 171 1.35 -13.40 40.13
C ILE A 171 2.26 -12.41 39.39
N SER A 172 1.70 -11.32 38.86
CA SER A 172 2.49 -10.31 38.14
C SER A 172 3.51 -9.63 39.06
N ALA A 173 3.11 -9.28 40.29
CA ALA A 173 4.01 -8.74 41.30
C ALA A 173 5.10 -9.75 41.72
N ALA A 174 4.77 -11.03 41.83
CA ALA A 174 5.73 -12.09 42.12
C ALA A 174 6.75 -12.27 40.98
N ILE A 175 6.29 -12.26 39.72
CA ILE A 175 7.16 -12.29 38.54
C ILE A 175 8.13 -11.10 38.55
N LEU A 176 7.63 -9.88 38.78
CA LEU A 176 8.47 -8.68 38.84
C LEU A 176 9.46 -8.73 40.01
N THR A 177 9.07 -9.29 41.15
CA THR A 177 9.99 -9.48 42.27
C THR A 177 11.15 -10.42 41.90
N ARG A 178 10.86 -11.49 41.13
CA ARG A 178 11.87 -12.45 40.66
C ARG A 178 12.79 -11.88 39.57
N LEU A 179 12.23 -11.10 38.65
CA LEU A 179 12.98 -10.53 37.52
C LEU A 179 13.63 -9.17 37.84
N GLY A 180 13.24 -8.52 38.93
CA GLY A 180 13.60 -7.15 39.28
C GLY A 180 12.42 -6.19 39.06
N LYS A 181 12.09 -5.38 40.08
CA LYS A 181 10.87 -4.54 40.11
C LYS A 181 10.73 -3.58 38.93
N ASN A 182 11.85 -3.15 38.34
CA ASN A 182 11.89 -2.22 37.21
C ASN A 182 12.12 -2.91 35.86
N THR A 183 12.12 -4.25 35.85
CA THR A 183 12.28 -5.04 34.62
C THR A 183 11.04 -4.88 33.77
N LYS A 184 11.24 -4.43 32.54
CA LYS A 184 10.17 -4.27 31.56
C LYS A 184 9.76 -5.64 31.03
N ILE A 185 8.45 -5.82 30.88
CA ILE A 185 7.88 -7.05 30.32
C ILE A 185 6.99 -6.68 29.14
N PHE A 186 7.26 -7.24 27.97
CA PHE A 186 6.49 -6.93 26.78
C PHE A 186 5.25 -7.82 26.69
N ILE A 187 4.11 -7.26 26.26
CA ILE A 187 2.92 -8.00 25.85
C ILE A 187 2.77 -7.77 24.37
N VAL A 188 3.04 -8.81 23.59
CA VAL A 188 2.99 -8.78 22.14
C VAL A 188 1.75 -9.51 21.67
N LEU A 189 0.91 -8.82 20.90
CA LEU A 189 -0.23 -9.41 20.22
C LEU A 189 -0.03 -9.30 18.70
N ASP A 190 0.25 -10.43 18.05
CA ASP A 190 0.43 -10.53 16.61
C ASP A 190 -0.87 -10.91 15.88
N GLU A 191 -0.93 -10.64 14.58
CA GLU A 191 -2.10 -10.84 13.72
C GLU A 191 -3.40 -10.24 14.31
N ALA A 192 -3.27 -9.11 15.03
CA ALA A 192 -4.35 -8.48 15.78
C ALA A 192 -5.51 -7.99 14.89
N ASN A 193 -5.30 -7.89 13.57
CA ASN A 193 -6.35 -7.67 12.57
C ASN A 193 -7.49 -8.71 12.67
N VAL A 194 -7.22 -9.95 13.10
CA VAL A 194 -8.28 -10.94 13.30
C VAL A 194 -9.19 -10.54 14.46
N ALA A 195 -8.63 -10.14 15.60
CA ALA A 195 -9.41 -9.60 16.71
C ALA A 195 -10.02 -8.22 16.40
N ALA A 196 -9.43 -7.44 15.49
CA ALA A 196 -9.97 -6.16 15.04
C ALA A 196 -11.21 -6.33 14.13
N LYS A 197 -11.30 -7.44 13.40
CA LYS A 197 -12.46 -7.77 12.54
C LYS A 197 -13.52 -8.59 13.26
N ALA A 198 -13.17 -9.22 14.38
CA ALA A 198 -14.10 -10.00 15.18
C ALA A 198 -15.07 -9.09 15.96
N CYS A 199 -16.35 -9.49 15.97
CA CYS A 199 -17.38 -8.89 16.84
C CYS A 199 -17.53 -7.36 16.69
N THR A 200 -17.25 -6.79 15.52
CA THR A 200 -17.19 -5.34 15.25
C THR A 200 -18.44 -4.56 15.64
N TRP A 201 -19.61 -5.19 15.59
CA TRP A 201 -20.89 -4.57 15.93
C TRP A 201 -21.41 -4.95 17.32
N ARG A 202 -20.61 -5.59 18.17
CA ARG A 202 -21.09 -6.14 19.46
C ARG A 202 -20.73 -5.30 20.68
N PHE A 203 -19.84 -4.33 20.53
CA PHE A 203 -19.40 -3.45 21.61
C PHE A 203 -19.64 -1.99 21.24
N ARG A 204 -19.92 -1.15 22.25
CA ARG A 204 -20.27 0.25 22.06
C ARG A 204 -19.64 1.11 23.15
N ASP A 205 -19.14 2.29 22.80
CA ASP A 205 -18.63 3.27 23.76
C ASP A 205 -19.77 4.14 24.32
N ASP A 206 -19.44 5.02 25.27
CA ASP A 206 -20.41 5.93 25.91
C ASP A 206 -21.03 6.94 24.92
N ASN A 207 -20.34 7.21 23.81
CA ASN A 207 -20.82 8.08 22.72
C ASN A 207 -21.68 7.34 21.71
N GLY A 208 -21.84 6.02 21.87
CA GLY A 208 -22.60 5.20 20.96
C GLY A 208 -21.83 4.72 19.72
N ASN A 209 -20.50 4.83 19.67
CA ASN A 209 -19.68 4.32 18.57
C ASN A 209 -19.34 2.84 18.79
N TYR A 210 -19.39 2.07 17.70
CA TYR A 210 -18.98 0.66 17.73
C TYR A 210 -17.47 0.52 17.71
N TYR A 211 -16.97 -0.53 18.36
CA TYR A 211 -15.55 -0.86 18.38
C TYR A 211 -15.32 -2.38 18.45
N PRO A 212 -14.13 -2.88 18.07
CA PRO A 212 -13.91 -4.31 17.92
C PRO A 212 -13.47 -5.01 19.21
N LEU A 213 -13.50 -6.34 19.18
CA LEU A 213 -13.02 -7.19 20.29
C LEU A 213 -11.59 -6.85 20.72
N LEU A 214 -10.72 -6.51 19.75
CA LEU A 214 -9.34 -6.09 20.02
C LEU A 214 -9.27 -4.99 21.09
N LYS A 215 -10.16 -3.99 21.03
CA LYS A 215 -10.17 -2.88 21.99
C LYS A 215 -10.54 -3.36 23.39
N VAL A 216 -11.56 -4.22 23.54
CA VAL A 216 -11.95 -4.81 24.83
C VAL A 216 -10.79 -5.60 25.45
N MET A 217 -10.15 -6.44 24.65
CA MET A 217 -9.10 -7.35 25.11
C MET A 217 -7.88 -6.59 25.61
N VAL A 218 -7.36 -5.65 24.80
CA VAL A 218 -6.17 -4.87 25.17
C VAL A 218 -6.48 -3.95 26.36
N LYS A 219 -7.67 -3.33 26.42
CA LYS A 219 -8.12 -2.55 27.58
C LYS A 219 -8.15 -3.39 28.86
N THR A 220 -8.77 -4.57 28.80
CA THR A 220 -8.86 -5.51 29.94
C THR A 220 -7.47 -5.84 30.49
N TRP A 221 -6.51 -6.17 29.62
CA TRP A 221 -5.15 -6.48 30.05
C TRP A 221 -4.41 -5.26 30.63
N ARG A 222 -4.62 -4.07 30.05
CA ARG A 222 -4.02 -2.83 30.58
C ARG A 222 -4.55 -2.49 31.97
N ASP A 223 -5.86 -2.59 32.18
CA ASP A 223 -6.49 -2.32 33.47
C ASP A 223 -5.95 -3.27 34.56
N LEU A 224 -5.79 -4.55 34.24
CA LEU A 224 -5.25 -5.56 35.17
C LEU A 224 -3.77 -5.38 35.51
N LEU A 225 -3.00 -4.79 34.61
CA LEU A 225 -1.54 -4.63 34.73
C LEU A 225 -1.15 -3.16 35.01
N GLN A 226 -2.14 -2.33 35.36
CA GLN A 226 -1.95 -0.91 35.58
C GLN A 226 -0.92 -0.66 36.68
N GLY A 227 -0.01 0.30 36.44
CA GLY A 227 1.05 0.65 37.39
C GLY A 227 2.25 -0.29 37.40
N MET A 228 2.24 -1.36 36.60
CA MET A 228 3.36 -2.28 36.43
C MET A 228 4.13 -1.99 35.13
N PRO A 229 5.43 -2.37 35.01
CA PRO A 229 6.26 -2.06 33.84
C PRO A 229 5.98 -2.97 32.62
N PHE A 230 4.71 -3.23 32.32
CA PHE A 230 4.28 -3.96 31.13
C PHE A 230 4.13 -3.03 29.93
N ILE A 231 4.65 -3.43 28.76
CA ILE A 231 4.64 -2.63 27.53
C ILE A 231 3.93 -3.39 26.42
N PHE A 232 2.89 -2.80 25.85
CA PHE A 232 2.07 -3.43 24.82
C PHE A 232 2.59 -3.15 23.40
N VAL A 233 2.68 -4.19 22.59
CA VAL A 233 2.97 -4.10 21.15
C VAL A 233 1.89 -4.88 20.41
N VAL A 234 1.00 -4.16 19.74
CA VAL A 234 -0.13 -4.74 19.00
C VAL A 234 0.18 -4.66 17.52
N ALA A 235 0.40 -5.79 16.86
CA ALA A 235 0.80 -5.88 15.46
C ALA A 235 -0.30 -6.48 14.59
N GLY A 236 -0.49 -5.92 13.40
CA GLY A 236 -1.47 -6.42 12.44
C GLY A 236 -1.37 -5.72 11.10
N THR A 237 -2.19 -6.13 10.14
CA THR A 237 -2.25 -5.51 8.80
C THR A 237 -3.33 -4.45 8.71
N ASP A 238 -4.51 -4.77 9.20
CA ASP A 238 -5.74 -3.99 9.10
C ASP A 238 -6.30 -3.75 10.52
N ILE A 239 -5.78 -2.70 11.17
CA ILE A 239 -6.22 -2.23 12.49
C ILE A 239 -6.67 -0.79 12.33
N ALA A 240 -7.99 -0.57 12.40
CA ALA A 240 -8.57 0.76 12.23
C ALA A 240 -8.24 1.68 13.42
N GLU A 241 -7.53 2.76 13.12
CA GLU A 241 -7.03 3.72 14.11
C GLU A 241 -8.13 4.56 14.76
N GLU A 242 -9.23 4.76 14.05
CA GLU A 242 -10.44 5.48 14.49
C GLU A 242 -11.03 4.93 15.80
N HIS A 243 -10.88 3.63 16.07
CA HIS A 243 -11.35 3.02 17.31
C HIS A 243 -10.52 3.44 18.55
N PHE A 244 -9.31 3.98 18.35
CA PHE A 244 -8.34 4.25 19.41
C PHE A 244 -8.01 5.74 19.57
N VAL A 245 -7.93 6.52 18.49
CA VAL A 245 -7.37 7.89 18.53
C VAL A 245 -8.17 8.90 19.35
N ASN A 246 -9.50 8.78 19.36
CA ASN A 246 -10.36 9.76 20.05
C ASN A 246 -10.49 9.52 21.55
N ASP A 247 -9.84 8.47 22.06
CA ASP A 247 -9.97 8.00 23.43
C ASP A 247 -8.70 8.35 24.21
N VAL A 248 -8.86 9.12 25.30
CA VAL A 248 -7.76 9.63 26.14
C VAL A 248 -6.86 8.49 26.63
N GLU A 249 -7.46 7.31 26.83
CA GLU A 249 -6.79 6.10 27.29
C GLU A 249 -5.68 5.61 26.34
N TRP A 250 -5.73 5.95 25.05
CA TRP A 250 -4.82 5.43 24.02
C TRP A 250 -3.83 6.46 23.51
N ARG A 251 -3.81 7.67 24.08
CA ARG A 251 -2.91 8.76 23.65
C ARG A 251 -1.43 8.44 23.79
N ASP A 252 -1.08 7.47 24.64
CA ASP A 252 0.28 6.98 24.86
C ASP A 252 0.73 5.93 23.83
N PHE A 253 -0.20 5.39 23.03
CA PHE A 253 0.12 4.46 21.95
C PHE A 253 0.70 5.18 20.73
N VAL A 254 1.83 4.65 20.24
CA VAL A 254 2.48 5.16 19.03
C VAL A 254 2.19 4.22 17.86
N TRP A 255 1.65 4.77 16.77
CA TRP A 255 1.48 4.06 15.51
C TRP A 255 2.80 4.01 14.75
N LYS A 256 3.21 2.80 14.36
CA LYS A 256 4.47 2.51 13.68
C LYS A 256 4.23 1.54 12.53
N SER A 257 4.91 1.75 11.43
CA SER A 257 4.89 0.86 10.25
C SER A 257 6.25 0.31 9.86
N ASN A 258 7.32 0.92 10.38
CA ASN A 258 8.67 0.62 9.96
C ASN A 258 9.11 -0.75 10.50
N THR A 259 9.22 -1.70 9.60
CA THR A 259 9.66 -3.08 9.87
C THR A 259 10.96 -3.44 9.16
N GLY A 260 11.56 -2.47 8.46
CA GLY A 260 12.63 -2.71 7.50
C GLY A 260 12.09 -3.20 6.15
N GLU A 261 12.94 -3.09 5.14
CA GLU A 261 12.64 -3.53 3.78
C GLU A 261 13.93 -3.68 2.96
N PHE A 262 13.80 -4.29 1.80
CA PHE A 262 14.83 -4.32 0.76
C PHE A 262 14.63 -3.14 -0.19
N ASP A 263 14.93 -1.94 0.29
CA ASP A 263 14.93 -0.66 -0.44
C ASP A 263 16.25 -0.41 -1.20
N THR A 264 17.31 -1.15 -0.89
CA THR A 264 18.58 -1.11 -1.64
C THR A 264 19.08 -2.50 -2.03
N ALA A 265 19.70 -2.57 -3.20
CA ALA A 265 20.32 -3.80 -3.71
C ALA A 265 21.33 -4.39 -2.71
N ASP A 266 22.09 -3.54 -2.02
CA ASP A 266 23.09 -3.99 -1.04
C ASP A 266 22.47 -4.64 0.19
N LYS A 267 21.37 -4.09 0.72
CA LYS A 267 20.68 -4.69 1.87
C LYS A 267 20.12 -6.06 1.51
N GLN A 268 19.50 -6.18 0.33
CA GLN A 268 19.00 -7.46 -0.17
C GLN A 268 20.13 -8.45 -0.41
N ARG A 269 21.21 -8.03 -1.09
CA ARG A 269 22.41 -8.83 -1.35
C ARG A 269 22.99 -9.41 -0.06
N ARG A 270 23.20 -8.57 0.98
CA ARG A 270 23.73 -9.03 2.28
C ARG A 270 22.84 -10.07 2.95
N TYR A 271 21.52 -9.95 2.81
CA TYR A 271 20.59 -10.93 3.34
C TYR A 271 20.64 -12.25 2.56
N VAL A 272 20.55 -12.19 1.23
CA VAL A 272 20.55 -13.39 0.37
C VAL A 272 21.86 -14.16 0.48
N GLN A 273 23.00 -13.47 0.60
CA GLN A 273 24.32 -14.10 0.70
C GLN A 273 24.47 -15.02 1.92
N GLN A 274 23.70 -14.82 2.99
CA GLN A 274 23.73 -15.67 4.20
C GLN A 274 23.28 -17.11 3.91
N PHE A 275 22.50 -17.31 2.84
CA PHE A 275 21.93 -18.60 2.46
C PHE A 275 22.61 -19.21 1.24
N MET A 276 23.48 -18.45 0.56
CA MET A 276 24.09 -18.87 -0.70
C MET A 276 25.40 -19.65 -0.46
N PRO A 277 25.58 -20.82 -1.11
CA PRO A 277 26.85 -21.55 -1.11
C PRO A 277 28.01 -20.70 -1.67
N CYS A 278 29.22 -20.84 -1.13
CA CYS A 278 30.40 -20.09 -1.58
C CYS A 278 30.68 -20.28 -3.07
N THR A 279 30.54 -21.50 -3.59
CA THR A 279 30.76 -21.84 -5.00
C THR A 279 29.81 -21.10 -5.96
N LEU A 280 28.55 -20.93 -5.57
CA LEU A 280 27.56 -20.19 -6.36
C LEU A 280 27.82 -18.68 -6.30
N ARG A 281 28.28 -18.19 -5.14
CA ARG A 281 28.60 -16.78 -4.93
C ARG A 281 29.68 -16.29 -5.90
N GLU A 282 30.68 -17.13 -6.16
CA GLU A 282 31.81 -16.82 -7.05
C GLU A 282 31.47 -16.97 -8.54
N SER A 283 30.62 -17.94 -8.91
CA SER A 283 30.35 -18.29 -10.30
C SER A 283 29.15 -17.58 -10.93
N ALA A 284 28.04 -17.45 -10.20
CA ALA A 284 26.77 -16.95 -10.70
C ALA A 284 26.08 -15.95 -9.76
N GLY A 285 26.76 -15.55 -8.68
CA GLY A 285 26.21 -14.71 -7.63
C GLY A 285 25.71 -13.36 -8.14
N ASP A 286 26.51 -12.64 -8.93
CA ASP A 286 26.16 -11.29 -9.38
C ASP A 286 24.93 -11.23 -10.32
N PRO A 287 24.84 -12.05 -11.38
CA PRO A 287 23.63 -12.11 -12.21
C PRO A 287 22.39 -12.49 -11.40
N LEU A 288 22.50 -13.49 -10.52
CA LEU A 288 21.40 -13.94 -9.68
C LEU A 288 20.93 -12.86 -8.71
N MET A 289 21.86 -12.12 -8.08
CA MET A 289 21.53 -11.02 -7.18
C MET A 289 20.86 -9.86 -7.90
N ARG A 290 21.34 -9.51 -9.10
CA ARG A 290 20.71 -8.46 -9.92
C ARG A 290 19.28 -8.87 -10.31
N TYR A 291 19.08 -10.14 -10.65
CA TYR A 291 17.78 -10.67 -11.02
C TYR A 291 16.81 -10.71 -9.84
N MET A 292 17.26 -11.17 -8.67
CA MET A 292 16.47 -11.13 -7.43
C MET A 292 16.13 -9.69 -7.03
N TRP A 293 17.06 -8.74 -7.18
CA TRP A 293 16.78 -7.32 -6.90
C TRP A 293 15.72 -6.75 -7.83
N ARG A 294 15.80 -7.06 -9.12
CA ARG A 294 14.84 -6.59 -10.11
C ARG A 294 13.41 -7.03 -9.80
N TRP A 295 13.24 -8.25 -9.29
CA TRP A 295 11.92 -8.87 -9.14
C TRP A 295 11.38 -8.87 -7.70
N THR A 296 12.24 -8.99 -6.70
CA THR A 296 11.84 -9.34 -5.32
C THR A 296 12.14 -8.26 -4.28
N ARG A 297 12.54 -7.06 -4.73
CA ARG A 297 12.75 -5.89 -3.87
C ARG A 297 11.46 -5.45 -3.16
N GLY A 298 11.61 -4.70 -2.06
CA GLY A 298 10.50 -4.27 -1.21
C GLY A 298 10.38 -5.15 0.04
N ARG A 299 9.20 -5.70 0.31
CA ARG A 299 8.90 -6.46 1.52
C ARG A 299 9.70 -7.75 1.60
N HIS A 300 10.09 -8.12 2.82
CA HIS A 300 10.98 -9.25 3.06
C HIS A 300 10.45 -10.58 2.52
N ARG A 301 9.14 -10.82 2.62
CA ARG A 301 8.50 -12.08 2.20
C ARG A 301 8.80 -12.45 0.75
N PHE A 302 8.85 -11.51 -0.18
CA PHE A 302 9.10 -11.84 -1.59
C PHE A 302 10.50 -12.39 -1.83
N THR A 303 11.51 -11.75 -1.24
CA THR A 303 12.90 -12.25 -1.30
C THR A 303 13.03 -13.58 -0.56
N THR A 304 12.46 -13.70 0.64
CA THR A 304 12.53 -14.94 1.44
C THR A 304 11.84 -16.12 0.76
N ALA A 305 10.70 -15.90 0.09
CA ALA A 305 10.00 -16.94 -0.66
C ALA A 305 10.87 -17.52 -1.79
N CYS A 306 11.59 -16.65 -2.50
CA CYS A 306 12.53 -17.07 -3.53
C CYS A 306 13.70 -17.88 -2.93
N ILE A 307 14.27 -17.42 -1.82
CA ILE A 307 15.35 -18.14 -1.12
C ILE A 307 14.87 -19.52 -0.67
N LEU A 308 13.65 -19.64 -0.12
CA LEU A 308 13.10 -20.92 0.33
C LEU A 308 13.06 -21.94 -0.81
N VAL A 309 12.55 -21.53 -1.97
CA VAL A 309 12.51 -22.39 -3.17
C VAL A 309 13.92 -22.80 -3.60
N LEU A 310 14.86 -21.86 -3.63
CA LEU A 310 16.25 -22.16 -3.98
C LEU A 310 16.89 -23.15 -3.00
N LEU A 311 16.63 -23.01 -1.69
CA LEU A 311 17.14 -23.92 -0.66
C LEU A 311 16.53 -25.32 -0.79
N VAL A 312 15.21 -25.42 -0.97
CA VAL A 312 14.49 -26.70 -1.15
C VAL A 312 15.01 -27.47 -2.37
N HIS A 313 15.39 -26.75 -3.43
CA HIS A 313 15.89 -27.35 -4.67
C HIS A 313 17.41 -27.31 -4.81
N GLY A 314 18.15 -27.03 -3.72
CA GLY A 314 19.61 -27.09 -3.69
C GLY A 314 20.32 -26.17 -4.70
N TYR A 315 19.71 -25.04 -5.05
CA TYR A 315 20.19 -24.09 -6.07
C TYR A 315 20.42 -24.70 -7.46
N VAL A 316 19.79 -25.84 -7.78
CA VAL A 316 19.84 -26.41 -9.14
C VAL A 316 19.12 -25.46 -10.09
N ASN A 317 19.82 -24.86 -11.05
CA ASN A 317 19.28 -23.88 -12.01
C ASN A 317 18.47 -22.74 -11.32
N PRO A 318 19.13 -21.84 -10.57
CA PRO A 318 18.47 -20.91 -9.68
C PRO A 318 17.58 -19.90 -10.43
N LEU A 319 17.94 -19.54 -11.66
CA LEU A 319 17.18 -18.57 -12.46
C LEU A 319 15.85 -19.14 -12.96
N SER A 320 15.81 -20.41 -13.39
CA SER A 320 14.54 -21.05 -13.79
C SER A 320 13.57 -21.21 -12.61
N TYR A 321 14.07 -21.48 -11.40
CA TYR A 321 13.23 -21.50 -10.20
C TYR A 321 12.72 -20.11 -9.83
N LEU A 322 13.51 -19.04 -10.02
CA LEU A 322 13.03 -17.67 -9.84
C LEU A 322 11.93 -17.32 -10.85
N ASN A 323 12.09 -17.68 -12.13
CA ASN A 323 11.03 -17.49 -13.14
C ASN A 323 9.75 -18.23 -12.76
N MET A 324 9.88 -19.45 -12.24
CA MET A 324 8.74 -20.21 -11.75
C MET A 324 8.06 -19.52 -10.55
N VAL A 325 8.82 -18.99 -9.58
CA VAL A 325 8.24 -18.22 -8.47
C VAL A 325 7.51 -16.99 -8.98
N ILE A 326 8.13 -16.21 -9.88
CA ILE A 326 7.52 -15.02 -10.48
C ILE A 326 6.21 -15.39 -11.16
N TYR A 327 6.22 -16.43 -12.01
CA TYR A 327 5.03 -16.91 -12.69
C TYR A 327 3.94 -17.40 -11.72
N ARG A 328 4.29 -18.14 -10.68
CA ARG A 328 3.32 -18.66 -9.71
C ARG A 328 2.70 -17.56 -8.86
N VAL A 329 3.48 -16.54 -8.47
CA VAL A 329 3.00 -15.44 -7.64
C VAL A 329 2.23 -14.40 -8.45
N THR A 330 2.66 -14.12 -9.69
CA THR A 330 2.15 -12.99 -10.48
C THR A 330 1.29 -13.42 -11.67
N GLY A 331 1.44 -14.64 -12.17
CA GLY A 331 0.87 -15.09 -13.45
C GLY A 331 1.68 -14.65 -14.68
N TYR A 332 2.72 -13.83 -14.50
CA TYR A 332 3.56 -13.31 -15.57
C TYR A 332 4.81 -14.16 -15.75
N LEU A 333 5.14 -14.53 -16.99
CA LEU A 333 6.39 -15.23 -17.31
C LEU A 333 7.44 -14.19 -17.72
N PRO A 334 8.55 -14.04 -16.96
CA PRO A 334 9.62 -13.14 -17.34
C PRO A 334 10.29 -13.54 -18.67
N HIS A 335 10.44 -12.58 -19.57
CA HIS A 335 11.14 -12.72 -20.85
C HIS A 335 12.51 -12.03 -20.86
N ASP A 336 12.94 -11.46 -19.73
CA ASP A 336 14.16 -10.68 -19.62
C ASP A 336 15.42 -11.52 -19.47
N ALA A 337 15.30 -12.84 -19.63
CA ALA A 337 16.43 -13.74 -19.65
C ALA A 337 16.15 -14.97 -20.55
N ASP A 338 16.97 -15.11 -21.60
CA ASP A 338 16.94 -16.24 -22.53
C ASP A 338 17.46 -17.49 -21.83
N PHE A 339 16.56 -18.35 -21.33
CA PHE A 339 16.95 -19.64 -20.78
C PHE A 339 16.23 -20.77 -21.50
N ASP A 340 17.03 -21.60 -22.17
CA ASP A 340 16.66 -22.77 -22.97
C ASP A 340 16.09 -23.95 -22.14
N VAL A 341 15.67 -23.69 -20.90
CA VAL A 341 15.24 -24.69 -19.93
C VAL A 341 13.82 -24.37 -19.49
N GLY A 342 12.88 -25.26 -19.84
CA GLY A 342 11.48 -25.15 -19.42
C GLY A 342 11.30 -25.04 -17.90
N LEU A 343 10.18 -24.43 -17.48
CA LEU A 343 9.86 -24.29 -16.06
C LEU A 343 9.90 -25.67 -15.36
N PRO A 344 10.51 -25.76 -14.15
CA PRO A 344 10.47 -26.99 -13.38
C PRO A 344 9.03 -27.45 -13.15
N ARG A 345 8.78 -28.77 -13.19
CA ARG A 345 7.43 -29.33 -12.98
C ARG A 345 7.03 -29.48 -11.51
N ASN A 346 7.95 -29.17 -10.58
CA ASN A 346 7.73 -29.31 -9.15
C ASN A 346 6.72 -28.27 -8.66
N ILE A 347 5.82 -28.70 -7.77
CA ILE A 347 4.84 -27.81 -7.16
C ILE A 347 5.54 -26.94 -6.13
N ILE A 348 5.51 -25.62 -6.34
CA ILE A 348 5.81 -24.66 -5.28
C ILE A 348 4.51 -24.35 -4.54
N PRO A 349 4.50 -24.39 -3.18
CA PRO A 349 3.33 -24.07 -2.36
C PRO A 349 3.12 -22.55 -2.24
N TYR A 350 3.12 -21.83 -3.36
CA TYR A 350 2.74 -20.42 -3.38
C TYR A 350 1.57 -20.21 -4.31
N ASP A 351 0.54 -19.59 -3.76
CA ASP A 351 -0.60 -19.08 -4.51
C ASP A 351 -0.26 -17.75 -5.17
N GLN A 352 -1.04 -17.41 -6.21
CA GLN A 352 -1.00 -16.09 -6.81
C GLN A 352 -1.39 -15.03 -5.77
N LEU A 353 -0.81 -13.84 -5.88
CA LEU A 353 -1.26 -12.68 -5.10
C LEU A 353 -2.75 -12.44 -5.34
N ASP A 354 -3.50 -12.35 -4.25
CA ASP A 354 -4.96 -12.24 -4.30
C ASP A 354 -5.38 -10.81 -4.61
N PHE A 355 -6.07 -10.65 -5.75
CA PHE A 355 -6.56 -9.37 -6.26
C PHE A 355 -8.10 -9.38 -6.35
N ARG A 356 -8.78 -10.35 -5.70
CA ARG A 356 -10.25 -10.48 -5.73
C ARG A 356 -10.96 -9.25 -5.18
N ALA A 357 -10.37 -8.56 -4.20
CA ALA A 357 -10.95 -7.32 -3.66
C ALA A 357 -11.17 -6.25 -4.74
N MET A 358 -10.34 -6.21 -5.79
CA MET A 358 -10.52 -5.29 -6.90
C MET A 358 -11.76 -5.60 -7.75
N GLU A 359 -12.34 -6.81 -7.71
CA GLU A 359 -13.58 -7.13 -8.44
C GLU A 359 -14.78 -6.35 -7.89
N ILE A 360 -14.75 -6.05 -6.59
CA ILE A 360 -15.84 -5.42 -5.85
C ILE A 360 -15.52 -3.94 -5.59
N ASP A 361 -14.29 -3.63 -5.19
CA ASP A 361 -13.89 -2.28 -4.79
C ASP A 361 -13.30 -1.49 -5.98
N ARG A 362 -14.14 -0.59 -6.51
CA ARG A 362 -13.78 0.32 -7.62
C ARG A 362 -12.61 1.24 -7.27
N ARG A 363 -12.57 1.77 -6.05
CA ARG A 363 -11.54 2.73 -5.62
C ARG A 363 -10.19 2.04 -5.46
N LEU A 364 -10.17 0.85 -4.87
CA LEU A 364 -8.98 0.02 -4.81
C LEU A 364 -8.46 -0.30 -6.22
N ARG A 365 -9.35 -0.74 -7.12
CA ARG A 365 -9.01 -1.00 -8.53
C ARG A 365 -8.42 0.24 -9.21
N SER A 366 -8.97 1.42 -8.93
CA SER A 366 -8.48 2.70 -9.43
C SER A 366 -7.06 3.00 -8.94
N HIS A 367 -6.78 2.90 -7.63
CA HIS A 367 -5.44 3.11 -7.09
C HIS A 367 -4.40 2.13 -7.66
N VAL A 368 -4.75 0.85 -7.80
CA VAL A 368 -3.84 -0.15 -8.37
C VAL A 368 -3.57 0.14 -9.84
N HIS A 369 -4.58 0.59 -10.59
CA HIS A 369 -4.39 1.04 -11.96
C HIS A 369 -3.44 2.25 -12.03
N LEU A 370 -3.61 3.25 -11.16
CA LEU A 370 -2.71 4.40 -11.10
C LEU A 370 -1.27 3.98 -10.82
N ALA A 371 -1.06 3.12 -9.82
CA ALA A 371 0.26 2.62 -9.48
C ALA A 371 0.94 1.88 -10.65
N MET A 372 0.18 1.10 -11.40
CA MET A 372 0.66 0.45 -12.61
C MET A 372 1.03 1.47 -13.69
N ILE A 373 0.19 2.49 -13.94
CA ILE A 373 0.51 3.56 -14.89
C ILE A 373 1.76 4.32 -14.46
N ASP A 374 1.87 4.69 -13.19
CA ASP A 374 3.05 5.35 -12.61
C ASP A 374 4.33 4.55 -12.88
N ALA A 375 4.28 3.24 -12.68
CA ALA A 375 5.42 2.34 -12.93
C ALA A 375 5.82 2.28 -14.40
N LEU A 376 4.90 2.58 -15.33
CA LEU A 376 5.17 2.62 -16.78
C LEU A 376 5.72 3.98 -17.23
N ILE A 377 5.20 5.08 -16.68
CA ILE A 377 5.48 6.45 -17.16
C ILE A 377 6.56 7.18 -16.35
N SER A 378 6.89 6.72 -15.15
CA SER A 378 7.76 7.44 -14.22
C SER A 378 8.72 6.50 -13.49
N LEU A 379 9.91 7.03 -13.17
CA LEU A 379 10.85 6.38 -12.24
C LEU A 379 10.55 6.75 -10.78
N SER A 380 9.85 7.86 -10.55
CA SER A 380 9.35 8.25 -9.25
C SER A 380 7.94 7.70 -9.04
N ASN A 381 7.71 7.10 -7.88
CA ASN A 381 6.37 6.75 -7.41
C ASN A 381 5.93 7.82 -6.41
N PRO A 382 4.97 8.69 -6.76
CA PRO A 382 4.48 9.74 -5.86
C PRO A 382 3.81 9.19 -4.61
N GLY A 383 3.50 7.89 -4.58
CA GLY A 383 2.79 7.22 -3.51
C GLY A 383 1.33 7.66 -3.40
N PHE A 384 0.76 7.34 -2.25
CA PHE A 384 -0.63 7.59 -1.89
C PHE A 384 -0.71 8.12 -0.45
N PRO A 385 -1.75 8.92 -0.15
CA PRO A 385 -2.00 9.35 1.22
C PRO A 385 -2.55 8.19 2.06
N LYS A 386 -2.61 8.42 3.38
CA LYS A 386 -3.15 7.45 4.35
C LYS A 386 -4.59 7.01 4.09
N ASN A 387 -5.41 7.85 3.45
CA ASN A 387 -6.79 7.49 3.09
C ASN A 387 -6.87 6.31 2.09
N ALA A 388 -5.79 6.00 1.38
CA ALA A 388 -5.67 4.81 0.52
C ALA A 388 -5.24 3.55 1.29
N ILE A 389 -5.49 3.48 2.61
CA ILE A 389 -5.05 2.39 3.49
C ILE A 389 -5.47 0.99 3.03
N LYS A 390 -6.59 0.88 2.32
CA LYS A 390 -7.04 -0.37 1.69
C LYS A 390 -5.97 -1.02 0.80
N LEU A 391 -5.07 -0.24 0.18
CA LEU A 391 -3.93 -0.80 -0.54
C LEU A 391 -3.06 -1.67 0.38
N VAL A 392 -2.80 -1.21 1.60
CA VAL A 392 -1.99 -1.91 2.61
C VAL A 392 -2.75 -3.13 3.14
N ASP A 393 -4.02 -2.95 3.48
CA ASP A 393 -4.90 -3.98 4.07
C ASP A 393 -5.06 -5.17 3.12
N GLU A 394 -5.25 -4.89 1.83
CA GLU A 394 -5.41 -5.89 0.76
C GLU A 394 -4.09 -6.42 0.21
N GLY A 395 -2.96 -6.12 0.84
CA GLY A 395 -1.68 -6.71 0.46
C GLY A 395 -0.96 -6.04 -0.73
N MET A 396 -1.55 -5.04 -1.37
CA MET A 396 -1.09 -4.45 -2.63
C MET A 396 -0.07 -3.31 -2.42
N GLY A 397 -0.23 -2.52 -1.37
CA GLY A 397 0.67 -1.43 -0.99
C GLY A 397 1.35 -1.68 0.35
N ARG A 398 2.28 -0.80 0.70
CA ARG A 398 2.93 -0.79 2.01
C ARG A 398 3.18 0.64 2.48
N PHE A 399 3.21 0.84 3.79
CA PHE A 399 3.71 2.10 4.36
C PHE A 399 5.23 2.17 4.20
N LYS A 400 5.71 3.31 3.71
CA LYS A 400 7.14 3.57 3.50
C LYS A 400 7.75 4.46 4.59
N ASP A 401 6.95 5.37 5.14
CA ASP A 401 7.35 6.17 6.30
C ASP A 401 7.05 5.41 7.60
N SER A 402 7.54 5.93 8.74
CA SER A 402 7.35 5.32 10.05
C SER A 402 6.06 5.69 10.76
N ARG A 403 5.33 6.72 10.30
CA ARG A 403 4.13 7.30 10.91
C ARG A 403 2.83 6.81 10.22
N CYS A 404 2.92 5.81 9.36
CA CYS A 404 1.80 5.28 8.59
C CYS A 404 1.06 6.36 7.76
N SER A 405 1.79 7.33 7.18
CA SER A 405 1.18 8.45 6.45
C SER A 405 1.29 8.35 4.92
N HIS A 406 2.25 7.58 4.43
CA HIS A 406 2.63 7.50 3.03
C HIS A 406 2.71 6.05 2.56
N ILE A 407 1.84 5.72 1.61
CA ILE A 407 1.69 4.37 1.05
C ILE A 407 2.34 4.34 -0.33
N VAL A 408 3.04 3.26 -0.64
CA VAL A 408 3.60 3.02 -1.98
C VAL A 408 3.17 1.66 -2.52
N VAL A 409 3.05 1.61 -3.85
CA VAL A 409 2.82 0.39 -4.63
C VAL A 409 3.91 0.35 -5.70
N ASP A 410 5.10 -0.11 -5.32
CA ASP A 410 6.32 -0.04 -6.13
C ASP A 410 7.03 -1.40 -6.29
N GLU A 411 6.42 -2.45 -5.76
CA GLU A 411 6.99 -3.80 -5.72
C GLU A 411 6.72 -4.52 -7.04
N PRO A 412 7.76 -5.05 -7.72
CA PRO A 412 7.62 -5.65 -9.05
C PRO A 412 6.60 -6.79 -9.10
N PHE A 413 6.52 -7.62 -8.05
CA PHE A 413 5.52 -8.68 -7.95
C PHE A 413 4.09 -8.14 -7.96
N VAL A 414 3.82 -7.06 -7.24
CA VAL A 414 2.50 -6.45 -7.18
C VAL A 414 2.16 -5.82 -8.53
N ILE A 415 3.09 -5.07 -9.13
CA ILE A 415 2.87 -4.44 -10.45
C ILE A 415 2.66 -5.49 -11.54
N ALA A 416 3.49 -6.54 -11.60
CA ALA A 416 3.32 -7.62 -12.56
C ALA A 416 1.98 -8.35 -12.35
N ARG A 417 1.58 -8.59 -11.10
CA ARG A 417 0.26 -9.15 -10.81
C ARG A 417 -0.87 -8.23 -11.29
N ALA A 418 -0.76 -6.92 -11.06
CA ALA A 418 -1.73 -5.95 -11.55
C ALA A 418 -1.88 -6.02 -13.07
N VAL A 419 -0.77 -6.06 -13.80
CA VAL A 419 -0.76 -6.20 -15.27
C VAL A 419 -1.50 -7.48 -15.70
N THR A 420 -1.20 -8.63 -15.09
CA THR A 420 -1.90 -9.88 -15.45
C THR A 420 -3.39 -9.84 -15.11
N TRP A 421 -3.78 -9.15 -14.03
CA TRP A 421 -5.19 -8.99 -13.68
C TRP A 421 -5.90 -8.13 -14.72
N PHE A 422 -5.34 -6.96 -15.06
CA PHE A 422 -5.85 -6.02 -16.05
C PHE A 422 -5.73 -6.49 -17.51
N THR A 423 -5.12 -7.64 -17.77
CA THR A 423 -5.07 -8.27 -19.10
C THR A 423 -5.84 -9.59 -19.16
N SER A 424 -6.29 -10.10 -18.00
CA SER A 424 -7.05 -11.34 -17.93
C SER A 424 -8.53 -11.11 -18.21
N SER A 425 -9.16 -12.09 -18.89
CA SER A 425 -10.60 -12.12 -19.15
C SER A 425 -11.44 -12.56 -17.95
N LYS A 426 -10.85 -12.68 -16.75
CA LYS A 426 -11.50 -13.26 -15.57
C LYS A 426 -12.60 -12.39 -14.94
N GLY A 427 -12.92 -11.22 -15.50
CA GLY A 427 -13.92 -10.27 -14.98
C GLY A 427 -15.14 -10.00 -15.86
N GLY A 428 -15.48 -10.86 -16.83
CA GLY A 428 -16.69 -10.73 -17.67
C GLY A 428 -16.67 -9.62 -18.73
N THR A 429 -15.81 -8.62 -18.57
CA THR A 429 -15.37 -7.66 -19.60
C THR A 429 -13.85 -7.72 -19.63
N PRO A 430 -13.18 -7.74 -20.80
CA PRO A 430 -11.72 -7.70 -20.82
C PRO A 430 -11.29 -6.43 -20.09
N ALA A 431 -10.67 -6.59 -18.92
CA ALA A 431 -9.94 -5.48 -18.34
C ALA A 431 -8.88 -5.08 -19.36
N SER A 432 -8.68 -3.77 -19.55
CA SER A 432 -7.64 -3.28 -20.43
C SER A 432 -7.10 -1.99 -19.86
N ILE A 433 -5.77 -1.92 -19.85
CA ILE A 433 -4.97 -0.83 -19.28
C ILE A 433 -5.21 0.49 -20.00
N LEU A 434 -5.52 0.43 -21.31
CA LEU A 434 -5.64 1.60 -22.19
C LEU A 434 -7.04 1.74 -22.81
N ASN A 435 -7.97 0.86 -22.44
CA ASN A 435 -9.33 0.97 -22.95
C ASN A 435 -10.06 2.10 -22.22
N TYR A 436 -10.35 3.17 -22.96
CA TYR A 436 -11.05 4.34 -22.43
C TYR A 436 -12.42 4.00 -21.85
N GLN A 437 -13.21 3.13 -22.50
CA GLN A 437 -14.53 2.74 -21.99
C GLN A 437 -14.40 1.99 -20.66
N TYR A 438 -13.40 1.12 -20.54
CA TYR A 438 -13.10 0.45 -19.28
C TYR A 438 -12.69 1.46 -18.20
N PHE A 439 -11.80 2.40 -18.53
CA PHE A 439 -11.36 3.46 -17.62
C PHE A 439 -12.54 4.23 -17.04
N VAL A 440 -13.42 4.76 -17.90
CA VAL A 440 -14.62 5.50 -17.50
C VAL A 440 -15.57 4.65 -16.66
N LYS A 441 -15.88 3.44 -17.12
CA LYS A 441 -16.93 2.60 -16.50
C LYS A 441 -16.49 1.97 -15.19
N HIS A 442 -15.20 1.65 -15.05
CA HIS A 442 -14.71 0.76 -14.00
C HIS A 442 -13.60 1.32 -13.12
N LEU A 443 -12.98 2.46 -13.48
CA LEU A 443 -11.85 3.03 -12.71
C LEU A 443 -12.12 4.44 -12.20
N VAL A 444 -12.79 5.25 -13.01
CA VAL A 444 -13.07 6.64 -12.66
C VAL A 444 -13.97 6.71 -11.43
N ASP A 445 -13.57 7.42 -10.38
CA ASP A 445 -14.30 7.53 -9.12
C ASP A 445 -14.34 9.02 -8.70
N PRO A 446 -15.39 9.53 -8.03
CA PRO A 446 -15.41 10.91 -7.57
C PRO A 446 -14.24 11.27 -6.66
N ASP A 447 -13.74 10.31 -5.88
CA ASP A 447 -12.60 10.46 -4.96
C ASP A 447 -11.29 9.92 -5.57
N MET A 448 -11.24 9.77 -6.89
CA MET A 448 -10.03 9.34 -7.61
C MET A 448 -8.91 10.38 -7.45
N GLU A 449 -7.69 9.89 -7.29
CA GLU A 449 -6.50 10.74 -7.20
C GLU A 449 -6.44 11.73 -8.39
N PRO A 450 -6.31 13.05 -8.17
CA PRO A 450 -6.38 14.06 -9.23
C PRO A 450 -5.38 13.84 -10.37
N ARG A 451 -4.23 13.22 -10.04
CA ARG A 451 -3.15 12.90 -10.98
C ARG A 451 -3.45 11.71 -11.89
N HIS A 452 -4.44 10.87 -11.57
CA HIS A 452 -4.67 9.61 -12.28
C HIS A 452 -5.14 9.81 -13.73
N PRO A 453 -6.16 10.63 -14.03
CA PRO A 453 -6.54 10.87 -15.41
C PRO A 453 -5.41 11.47 -16.28
N PRO A 454 -4.69 12.53 -15.87
CA PRO A 454 -3.59 13.02 -16.69
C PRO A 454 -2.43 12.02 -16.82
N ALA A 455 -2.17 11.16 -15.84
CA ALA A 455 -1.19 10.08 -15.98
C ALA A 455 -1.61 9.05 -17.03
N TYR A 456 -2.88 8.65 -17.03
CA TYR A 456 -3.47 7.79 -18.06
C TYR A 456 -3.37 8.44 -19.45
N LEU A 457 -3.74 9.72 -19.57
CA LEU A 457 -3.71 10.44 -20.84
C LEU A 457 -2.29 10.66 -21.34
N ALA A 458 -1.31 10.90 -20.46
CA ALA A 458 0.10 11.01 -20.86
C ALA A 458 0.57 9.72 -21.56
N LEU A 459 0.27 8.55 -21.00
CA LEU A 459 0.59 7.26 -21.63
C LEU A 459 -0.15 7.07 -22.97
N ALA A 460 -1.47 7.33 -22.98
CA ALA A 460 -2.29 7.18 -24.19
C ALA A 460 -1.84 8.12 -25.33
N LEU A 461 -1.49 9.38 -25.00
CA LEU A 461 -0.97 10.36 -25.94
C LEU A 461 0.41 9.95 -26.45
N ALA A 462 1.31 9.49 -25.59
CA ALA A 462 2.63 9.00 -25.98
C ALA A 462 2.53 7.87 -27.00
N LEU A 463 1.63 6.91 -26.79
CA LEU A 463 1.36 5.80 -27.70
C LEU A 463 0.66 6.24 -28.99
N SER A 464 -0.20 7.26 -28.91
CA SER A 464 -0.92 7.78 -30.08
C SER A 464 0.00 8.54 -31.03
N PHE A 465 0.87 9.39 -30.48
CA PHE A 465 1.87 10.17 -31.21
C PHE A 465 3.16 9.40 -31.53
N SER A 466 3.30 8.14 -31.09
CA SER A 466 4.40 7.28 -31.53
C SER A 466 4.37 7.04 -33.05
N LYS A 467 3.17 7.12 -33.66
CA LYS A 467 2.94 7.10 -35.10
C LYS A 467 2.73 8.52 -35.64
N ILE A 468 3.00 8.73 -36.92
CA ILE A 468 2.73 10.01 -37.58
C ILE A 468 1.21 10.23 -37.63
N ARG A 469 0.72 11.29 -36.97
CA ARG A 469 -0.69 11.70 -36.95
C ARG A 469 -0.84 13.22 -37.05
N CYS A 470 -1.99 13.68 -37.53
CA CYS A 470 -2.34 15.09 -37.56
C CYS A 470 -2.90 15.54 -36.20
N ILE A 471 -2.79 16.83 -35.88
CA ILE A 471 -3.41 17.37 -34.66
C ILE A 471 -4.93 17.18 -34.67
N SER A 472 -5.57 17.42 -35.81
CA SER A 472 -7.03 17.33 -35.97
C SER A 472 -7.60 15.95 -35.67
N ASP A 473 -6.76 14.91 -35.73
CA ASP A 473 -7.19 13.54 -35.45
C ASP A 473 -7.40 13.34 -33.94
N ILE A 474 -6.63 14.05 -33.11
CA ILE A 474 -6.62 13.88 -31.65
C ILE A 474 -7.30 15.06 -30.94
N LEU A 475 -7.20 16.28 -31.48
CA LEU A 475 -7.72 17.50 -30.86
C LEU A 475 -8.84 18.12 -31.71
N LEU A 476 -10.01 18.29 -31.09
CA LEU A 476 -11.14 19.03 -31.64
C LEU A 476 -10.93 20.53 -31.38
N LEU A 477 -10.52 21.28 -32.40
CA LEU A 477 -10.18 22.70 -32.29
C LEU A 477 -11.40 23.62 -32.49
N SER A 478 -11.34 24.84 -31.96
CA SER A 478 -12.34 25.89 -32.24
C SER A 478 -12.40 26.23 -33.74
N ARG A 479 -13.60 26.54 -34.25
CA ARG A 479 -13.80 26.93 -35.66
C ARG A 479 -13.58 28.45 -35.83
N PRO A 480 -12.98 28.91 -36.95
CA PRO A 480 -12.47 28.11 -38.07
C PRO A 480 -11.18 27.36 -37.72
N ALA A 481 -11.10 26.10 -38.17
CA ALA A 481 -9.94 25.24 -37.89
C ALA A 481 -8.67 25.82 -38.54
N PRO A 482 -7.56 25.93 -37.80
CA PRO A 482 -6.35 26.54 -38.32
C PRO A 482 -5.64 25.64 -39.33
N SER A 483 -4.89 26.25 -40.25
CA SER A 483 -4.15 25.51 -41.29
C SER A 483 -3.15 24.50 -40.70
N TRP A 484 -2.55 24.84 -39.55
CA TRP A 484 -1.60 23.97 -38.85
C TRP A 484 -2.24 22.73 -38.22
N SER A 485 -3.56 22.68 -38.04
CA SER A 485 -4.26 21.51 -37.48
C SER A 485 -4.13 20.24 -38.33
N LYS A 486 -3.92 20.42 -39.64
CA LYS A 486 -3.70 19.35 -40.62
C LYS A 486 -2.23 18.95 -40.76
N CYS A 487 -1.33 19.58 -40.00
CA CYS A 487 0.08 19.21 -40.01
C CYS A 487 0.29 17.96 -39.15
N ASN A 488 1.20 17.09 -39.63
CA ASN A 488 1.71 15.99 -38.82
C ASN A 488 2.42 16.56 -37.58
N ALA A 489 2.21 15.92 -36.45
CA ALA A 489 2.66 16.38 -35.16
C ALA A 489 3.40 15.27 -34.40
N ASN A 490 4.34 15.66 -33.55
CA ASN A 490 4.98 14.76 -32.59
C ASN A 490 5.07 15.43 -31.23
N ILE A 491 4.87 14.65 -30.17
CA ILE A 491 5.22 15.07 -28.82
C ILE A 491 6.75 15.00 -28.70
N VAL A 492 7.35 16.01 -28.09
CA VAL A 492 8.81 16.11 -27.94
C VAL A 492 9.20 16.31 -26.48
N ALA A 493 10.28 15.66 -26.07
CA ALA A 493 11.02 15.97 -24.86
C ALA A 493 12.18 16.92 -25.20
N GLN A 494 12.45 17.90 -24.36
CA GLN A 494 13.56 18.84 -24.54
C GLN A 494 14.67 18.55 -23.55
N THR A 495 15.91 18.56 -24.04
CA THR A 495 17.10 18.38 -23.19
C THR A 495 18.11 19.47 -23.49
N LEU A 496 18.77 19.97 -22.44
CA LEU A 496 19.87 20.91 -22.59
C LEU A 496 21.20 20.14 -22.74
N ARG A 497 21.84 20.23 -23.91
CA ARG A 497 23.19 19.70 -24.14
C ARG A 497 24.12 20.81 -24.60
N CYS A 498 25.20 21.03 -23.86
CA CYS A 498 26.23 22.02 -24.19
C CYS A 498 25.67 23.43 -24.44
N GLY A 499 24.62 23.84 -23.72
CA GLY A 499 23.96 25.14 -23.88
C GLY A 499 22.94 25.22 -25.03
N HIS A 500 22.70 24.13 -25.76
CA HIS A 500 21.70 24.04 -26.81
C HIS A 500 20.53 23.14 -26.41
N THR A 501 19.30 23.57 -26.70
CA THR A 501 18.09 22.76 -26.51
C THR A 501 17.93 21.79 -27.68
N LEU A 502 17.88 20.49 -27.39
CA LEU A 502 17.64 19.43 -28.36
C LEU A 502 16.26 18.81 -28.12
N ASP A 503 15.50 18.66 -29.21
CA ASP A 503 14.21 17.97 -29.19
C ASP A 503 14.38 16.48 -29.51
N HIS A 504 13.82 15.63 -28.66
CA HIS A 504 13.66 14.21 -28.91
C HIS A 504 12.18 13.89 -29.10
N ALA A 505 11.81 13.44 -30.30
CA ALA A 505 10.44 12.98 -30.53
C ALA A 505 10.17 11.71 -29.73
N VAL A 506 9.01 11.66 -29.08
CA VAL A 506 8.56 10.47 -28.35
C VAL A 506 8.23 9.38 -29.37
N ARG A 507 9.06 8.33 -29.39
CA ARG A 507 8.97 7.19 -30.31
C ARG A 507 9.18 5.89 -29.53
N ASP A 508 8.66 4.81 -30.10
CA ASP A 508 8.89 3.43 -29.64
C ASP A 508 8.58 3.21 -28.14
N VAL A 509 7.56 3.91 -27.64
CA VAL A 509 7.11 3.87 -26.23
C VAL A 509 6.64 2.47 -25.83
N ASP A 510 6.19 1.69 -26.81
CA ASP A 510 5.78 0.29 -26.68
C ASP A 510 6.96 -0.70 -26.65
N ILE A 511 8.17 -0.27 -27.03
CA ILE A 511 9.35 -1.13 -27.19
C ILE A 511 10.45 -0.75 -26.17
N VAL A 512 10.68 0.54 -25.95
CA VAL A 512 11.76 1.07 -25.11
C VAL A 512 11.16 1.80 -23.93
N HIS A 513 11.47 1.32 -22.72
CA HIS A 513 11.08 2.01 -21.50
C HIS A 513 11.78 3.38 -21.43
N GLN A 514 10.97 4.43 -21.36
CA GLN A 514 11.41 5.83 -21.23
C GLN A 514 10.59 6.49 -20.13
N THR A 515 11.22 7.31 -19.30
CA THR A 515 10.50 8.16 -18.35
C THR A 515 9.70 9.19 -19.13
N LEU A 516 8.38 9.10 -19.08
CA LEU A 516 7.48 9.97 -19.81
C LEU A 516 7.06 11.19 -19.00
N VAL A 517 6.92 11.05 -17.68
CA VAL A 517 6.31 12.07 -16.83
C VAL A 517 7.28 12.53 -15.74
N THR A 518 7.33 13.85 -15.55
CA THR A 518 7.79 14.48 -14.30
C THR A 518 6.57 14.96 -13.52
N TYR A 519 6.45 14.51 -12.27
CA TYR A 519 5.45 15.05 -11.34
C TYR A 519 5.97 16.33 -10.68
N SER A 520 5.12 17.35 -10.59
CA SER A 520 5.39 18.63 -9.95
C SER A 520 4.28 18.94 -8.95
N THR A 521 4.65 19.36 -7.74
CA THR A 521 3.69 19.82 -6.71
C THR A 521 3.93 21.28 -6.32
N SER A 522 4.94 21.93 -6.90
CA SER A 522 5.29 23.32 -6.64
C SER A 522 5.51 24.08 -7.94
N MET A 523 5.44 25.40 -7.88
CA MET A 523 5.74 26.22 -9.05
C MET A 523 7.21 26.09 -9.48
N SER A 524 8.10 25.98 -8.48
CA SER A 524 9.53 25.83 -8.70
C SER A 524 9.87 24.56 -9.50
N ASP A 525 9.18 23.44 -9.23
CA ASP A 525 9.36 22.18 -9.95
C ASP A 525 8.86 22.31 -11.40
N THR A 526 7.69 22.94 -11.60
CA THR A 526 7.14 23.20 -12.94
C THR A 526 8.09 24.08 -13.75
N LEU A 527 8.62 25.15 -13.15
CA LEU A 527 9.59 26.04 -13.79
C LEU A 527 10.90 25.32 -14.12
N SER A 528 11.40 24.47 -13.22
CA SER A 528 12.57 23.63 -13.48
C SER A 528 12.36 22.73 -14.70
N TRP A 529 11.18 22.11 -14.83
CA TRP A 529 10.83 21.32 -16.00
C TRP A 529 10.71 22.16 -17.28
N LEU A 530 10.05 23.33 -17.21
CA LEU A 530 9.96 24.28 -18.35
C LEU A 530 11.33 24.78 -18.82
N ARG A 531 12.31 24.87 -17.93
CA ARG A 531 13.70 25.23 -18.24
C ARG A 531 14.55 24.05 -18.73
N HIS A 532 13.92 22.91 -19.03
CA HIS A 532 14.54 21.69 -19.57
C HIS A 532 15.53 21.02 -18.62
N SER A 533 15.37 21.20 -17.30
CA SER A 533 16.17 20.48 -16.29
C SER A 533 15.84 18.99 -16.23
N HIS A 534 14.69 18.58 -16.77
CA HIS A 534 14.20 17.20 -16.77
C HIS A 534 13.96 16.72 -18.21
N PRO A 535 14.51 15.55 -18.60
CA PRO A 535 14.42 15.06 -19.97
C PRO A 535 13.12 14.28 -20.25
N THR A 536 11.97 14.75 -19.73
CA THR A 536 10.68 14.06 -19.86
C THR A 536 9.73 14.82 -20.80
N PRO A 537 8.95 14.13 -21.64
CA PRO A 537 8.03 14.77 -22.58
C PRO A 537 6.79 15.39 -21.93
N PHE A 538 6.41 14.95 -20.73
CA PHE A 538 5.25 15.44 -20.02
C PHE A 538 5.62 15.91 -18.60
N CYS A 539 4.93 16.94 -18.15
CA CYS A 539 4.87 17.35 -16.75
C CYS A 539 3.43 17.26 -16.25
N ILE A 540 3.22 16.64 -15.09
CA ILE A 540 1.93 16.65 -14.40
C ILE A 540 2.09 17.51 -13.16
N HIS A 541 1.53 18.72 -13.22
CA HIS A 541 1.46 19.60 -12.06
C HIS A 541 0.21 19.26 -11.24
N VAL A 542 0.41 18.78 -10.02
CA VAL A 542 -0.64 18.29 -9.12
C VAL A 542 -0.88 19.33 -8.03
N THR A 543 -2.14 19.71 -7.84
CA THR A 543 -2.64 20.49 -6.72
C THR A 543 -3.56 19.63 -5.86
N ASP A 544 -4.03 20.17 -4.74
CA ASP A 544 -4.94 19.46 -3.83
C ASP A 544 -6.27 19.03 -4.49
N THR A 545 -6.69 19.73 -5.56
CA THR A 545 -8.02 19.55 -6.17
C THR A 545 -7.98 19.23 -7.66
N ALA A 546 -6.84 19.39 -8.32
CA ALA A 546 -6.72 19.22 -9.76
C ALA A 546 -5.31 18.80 -10.16
N ALA A 547 -5.17 18.32 -11.40
CA ALA A 547 -3.88 18.15 -12.03
C ALA A 547 -3.91 18.69 -13.46
N ILE A 548 -2.79 19.26 -13.89
CA ILE A 548 -2.60 19.84 -15.21
C ILE A 548 -1.49 19.08 -15.91
N LEU A 549 -1.78 18.56 -17.10
CA LEU A 549 -0.81 17.91 -17.97
C LEU A 549 -0.22 18.94 -18.93
N ILE A 550 1.09 19.10 -18.90
CA ILE A 550 1.86 20.06 -19.69
C ILE A 550 2.81 19.30 -20.61
N PHE A 551 2.83 19.64 -21.90
CA PHE A 551 3.75 19.05 -22.88
C PHE A 551 3.94 19.94 -24.11
N ILE A 552 4.90 19.57 -24.96
CA ILE A 552 5.22 20.30 -26.20
C ILE A 552 4.84 19.47 -27.41
N ILE A 553 4.22 20.12 -28.40
CA ILE A 553 4.03 19.54 -29.72
C ILE A 553 4.91 20.24 -30.75
N ARG A 554 5.60 19.44 -31.56
CA ARG A 554 6.34 19.88 -32.75
C ARG A 554 5.62 19.45 -34.03
N LEU A 555 5.29 20.42 -34.87
CA LEU A 555 4.68 20.20 -36.17
C LEU A 555 5.72 19.87 -37.25
N SER A 556 5.28 19.27 -38.36
CA SER A 556 6.14 18.92 -39.50
C SER A 556 6.80 20.12 -40.17
N ASN A 557 6.23 21.32 -40.04
CA ASN A 557 6.83 22.58 -40.48
C ASN A 557 7.89 23.13 -39.51
N GLY A 558 8.23 22.39 -38.45
CA GLY A 558 9.23 22.76 -37.46
C GLY A 558 8.76 23.77 -36.41
N SER A 559 7.51 24.22 -36.44
CA SER A 559 6.94 25.09 -35.40
C SER A 559 6.49 24.30 -34.18
N ARG A 560 6.48 24.96 -33.02
CA ARG A 560 6.19 24.35 -31.71
C ARG A 560 5.15 25.12 -30.93
N PHE A 561 4.46 24.43 -30.03
CA PHE A 561 3.61 25.08 -29.03
C PHE A 561 3.47 24.22 -27.78
N TRP A 562 3.17 24.88 -26.67
CA TRP A 562 2.84 24.25 -25.41
C TRP A 562 1.38 23.82 -25.40
N VAL A 563 1.08 22.71 -24.75
CA VAL A 563 -0.28 22.27 -24.46
C VAL A 563 -0.45 22.23 -22.95
N PHE A 564 -1.44 22.98 -22.45
CA PHE A 564 -1.89 22.89 -21.06
C PHE A 564 -3.23 22.20 -21.03
N MET A 565 -3.27 21.01 -20.46
CA MET A 565 -4.45 20.14 -20.46
C MET A 565 -4.96 19.89 -19.06
N GLN A 566 -6.27 20.05 -18.86
CA GLN A 566 -6.95 19.66 -17.62
C GLN A 566 -8.11 18.72 -17.92
N THR A 567 -8.31 17.75 -17.04
CA THR A 567 -9.41 16.78 -17.14
C THR A 567 -10.63 17.27 -16.39
N LEU A 568 -11.79 17.16 -17.04
CA LEU A 568 -13.09 17.41 -16.43
C LEU A 568 -13.91 16.13 -16.42
N TYR A 569 -14.67 15.96 -15.35
CA TYR A 569 -15.60 14.86 -15.22
C TYR A 569 -17.03 15.32 -15.48
N SER A 570 -17.75 14.58 -16.32
CA SER A 570 -19.18 14.80 -16.58
C SER A 570 -19.98 13.56 -16.20
N PHE A 571 -20.47 13.51 -14.96
CA PHE A 571 -21.28 12.39 -14.45
C PHE A 571 -22.76 12.72 -14.26
N GLY A 572 -23.15 14.00 -14.32
CA GLY A 572 -24.53 14.44 -14.08
C GLY A 572 -25.32 14.80 -15.34
N ASP A 573 -26.65 14.66 -15.29
CA ASP A 573 -27.59 15.18 -16.30
C ASP A 573 -27.94 16.66 -16.07
N HIS A 574 -27.62 17.21 -14.88
CA HIS A 574 -27.99 18.57 -14.45
C HIS A 574 -26.82 19.58 -14.41
N GLU A 575 -25.59 19.16 -14.73
CA GLU A 575 -24.46 20.09 -14.77
C GLU A 575 -24.36 20.77 -16.14
N ASP A 576 -24.23 22.10 -16.15
CA ASP A 576 -23.85 22.84 -17.35
C ASP A 576 -22.37 22.57 -17.67
N VAL A 577 -22.12 21.41 -18.29
CA VAL A 577 -20.79 20.98 -18.77
C VAL A 577 -20.16 22.06 -19.63
N THR A 578 -20.96 22.78 -20.41
CA THR A 578 -20.52 23.87 -21.27
C THR A 578 -19.89 24.99 -20.46
N ALA A 579 -20.56 25.45 -19.39
CA ALA A 579 -20.01 26.48 -18.51
C ALA A 579 -18.71 26.03 -17.83
N ARG A 580 -18.66 24.79 -17.32
CA ARG A 580 -17.45 24.23 -16.67
C ARG A 580 -16.27 24.12 -17.64
N VAL A 581 -16.52 23.67 -18.87
CA VAL A 581 -15.50 23.61 -19.93
C VAL A 581 -14.96 25.01 -20.22
N ARG A 582 -15.83 26.02 -20.36
CA ARG A 582 -15.38 27.41 -20.59
C ARG A 582 -14.59 27.98 -19.42
N GLU A 583 -15.05 27.76 -18.19
CA GLU A 583 -14.35 28.20 -16.98
C GLU A 583 -12.95 27.57 -16.90
N THR A 584 -12.85 26.28 -17.22
CA THR A 584 -11.57 25.54 -17.23
C THR A 584 -10.63 26.06 -18.31
N LEU A 585 -11.12 26.30 -19.53
CA LEU A 585 -10.32 26.88 -20.62
C LEU A 585 -9.82 28.30 -20.28
N HIS A 586 -10.64 29.08 -19.59
CA HIS A 586 -10.24 30.39 -19.09
C HIS A 586 -9.17 30.26 -17.98
N GLY A 587 -9.32 29.30 -17.07
CA GLY A 587 -8.35 29.00 -16.01
C GLY A 587 -6.99 28.50 -16.54
N LEU A 588 -6.98 27.79 -17.67
CA LEU A 588 -5.77 27.27 -18.31
C LEU A 588 -4.98 28.32 -19.10
N GLN A 589 -5.47 29.55 -19.23
CA GLN A 589 -4.67 30.63 -19.81
C GLN A 589 -3.45 30.90 -18.93
N PRO A 590 -2.25 31.11 -19.49
CA PRO A 590 -1.03 31.30 -18.68
C PRO A 590 -1.17 32.32 -17.55
N LYS A 591 -1.76 33.48 -17.84
CA LYS A 591 -2.02 34.56 -16.84
C LYS A 591 -2.94 34.15 -15.70
N ASN A 592 -3.88 33.24 -15.95
CA ASN A 592 -4.86 32.81 -14.96
C ASN A 592 -4.37 31.57 -14.21
N LEU A 593 -3.68 30.66 -14.91
CA LEU A 593 -3.16 29.42 -14.36
C LEU A 593 -2.17 29.71 -13.24
N PHE A 594 -1.15 30.52 -13.52
CA PHE A 594 -0.08 30.78 -12.56
C PHE A 594 -0.53 31.69 -11.41
N ARG A 595 -1.41 32.68 -11.68
CA ARG A 595 -2.07 33.47 -10.62
C ARG A 595 -2.88 32.61 -9.65
N ARG A 596 -3.50 31.52 -10.12
CA ARG A 596 -4.31 30.62 -9.29
C ARG A 596 -3.45 29.67 -8.44
N LEU A 597 -2.23 29.40 -8.89
CA LEU A 597 -1.26 28.54 -8.23
C LEU A 597 -0.38 29.31 -7.21
N ASP A 598 -0.21 30.63 -7.38
CA ASP A 598 0.64 31.51 -6.56
C ASP A 598 -0.01 32.03 -5.25
N ALA A 599 -1.09 31.44 -4.74
CA ALA A 599 -1.77 31.95 -3.52
C ALA A 599 -0.86 32.02 -2.27
N HIS A 600 0.31 31.37 -2.31
CA HIS A 600 1.30 31.32 -1.23
C HIS A 600 2.76 31.61 -1.65
N GLU A 601 3.04 31.98 -2.91
CA GLU A 601 4.42 32.19 -3.42
C GLU A 601 4.67 33.63 -3.97
N THR A 602 5.94 34.05 -4.03
CA THR A 602 6.35 35.44 -4.30
C THR A 602 6.21 35.85 -5.78
N PRO A 603 5.82 37.10 -6.12
CA PRO A 603 5.55 37.57 -7.48
C PRO A 603 6.71 37.52 -8.49
N SER A 604 7.93 37.16 -8.07
CA SER A 604 9.07 36.92 -8.96
C SER A 604 8.96 35.61 -9.77
N SER A 605 8.17 34.63 -9.31
CA SER A 605 7.96 33.34 -10.00
C SER A 605 7.19 33.51 -11.32
N GLU A 606 6.20 34.40 -11.36
CA GLU A 606 5.31 34.57 -12.51
C GLU A 606 6.06 35.10 -13.76
N SER A 607 6.92 36.11 -13.58
CA SER A 607 7.75 36.67 -14.65
C SER A 607 8.70 35.62 -15.24
N ASP A 608 9.27 34.79 -14.37
CA ASP A 608 10.21 33.73 -14.75
C ASP A 608 9.55 32.63 -15.59
N ILE A 609 8.28 32.31 -15.31
CA ILE A 609 7.51 31.32 -16.07
C ILE A 609 7.17 31.85 -17.46
N PHE A 610 6.70 33.10 -17.58
CA PHE A 610 6.43 33.67 -18.90
C PHE A 610 7.71 33.73 -19.74
N SER A 611 8.84 34.10 -19.13
CA SER A 611 10.14 34.05 -19.79
C SER A 611 10.50 32.64 -20.25
N ALA A 612 10.22 31.61 -19.44
CA ALA A 612 10.45 30.22 -19.83
C ALA A 612 9.53 29.77 -20.99
N LEU A 613 8.24 30.15 -20.97
CA LEU A 613 7.31 29.83 -22.05
C LEU A 613 7.70 30.51 -23.37
N ASP A 614 8.11 31.79 -23.31
CA ASP A 614 8.55 32.58 -24.45
C ASP A 614 9.91 32.12 -25.01
N SER A 615 10.67 31.33 -24.25
CA SER A 615 11.93 30.73 -24.71
C SER A 615 11.75 29.56 -25.69
N LEU A 616 10.51 29.15 -25.97
CA LEU A 616 10.21 28.04 -26.88
C LEU A 616 10.70 28.35 -28.31
N PRO A 617 11.53 27.48 -28.92
CA PRO A 617 12.09 27.76 -30.25
C PRO A 617 11.04 27.62 -31.36
N ASN A 618 10.97 28.63 -32.24
CA ASN A 618 10.03 28.70 -33.37
C ASN A 618 8.56 28.47 -32.95
N PRO A 619 8.00 29.32 -32.07
CA PRO A 619 6.64 29.16 -31.58
C PRO A 619 5.62 29.33 -32.71
N CYS A 620 4.57 28.50 -32.72
CA CYS A 620 3.52 28.58 -33.72
C CYS A 620 2.68 29.86 -33.47
N PRO A 621 2.74 30.86 -34.37
CA PRO A 621 2.20 32.20 -34.08
C PRO A 621 0.67 32.22 -33.98
N GLN A 622 0.01 31.17 -34.44
CA GLN A 622 -1.45 31.07 -34.50
C GLN A 622 -2.07 30.35 -33.29
N VAL A 623 -1.29 29.87 -32.32
CA VAL A 623 -1.83 29.04 -31.22
C VAL A 623 -2.45 29.88 -30.10
N GLY A 624 -1.78 30.95 -29.68
CA GLY A 624 -2.25 31.79 -28.57
C GLY A 624 -1.09 32.54 -27.90
N PRO A 625 -1.37 33.34 -26.86
CA PRO A 625 -0.35 34.01 -26.05
C PRO A 625 0.68 33.01 -25.52
N HIS A 626 1.97 33.39 -25.53
CA HIS A 626 3.09 32.54 -25.10
C HIS A 626 3.17 31.18 -25.81
N GLY A 627 2.51 31.03 -26.97
CA GLY A 627 2.48 29.77 -27.71
C GLY A 627 1.77 28.63 -26.96
N VAL A 628 0.79 28.93 -26.09
CA VAL A 628 0.07 27.94 -25.28
C VAL A 628 -1.29 27.63 -25.89
N LEU A 629 -1.59 26.33 -26.05
CA LEU A 629 -2.90 25.79 -26.38
C LEU A 629 -3.57 25.22 -25.12
N PRO A 630 -4.64 25.84 -24.60
CA PRO A 630 -5.46 25.28 -23.56
C PRO A 630 -6.33 24.14 -24.12
N VAL A 631 -6.31 23.00 -23.44
CA VAL A 631 -7.05 21.79 -23.85
C VAL A 631 -7.84 21.24 -22.68
N VAL A 632 -9.08 20.85 -22.92
CA VAL A 632 -9.89 20.15 -21.93
C VAL A 632 -10.20 18.74 -22.41
N ALA A 633 -9.96 17.76 -21.55
CA ALA A 633 -10.36 16.38 -21.76
C ALA A 633 -11.59 16.09 -20.90
N VAL A 634 -12.74 15.88 -21.53
CA VAL A 634 -14.00 15.62 -20.81
C VAL A 634 -14.24 14.11 -20.73
N ILE A 635 -14.14 13.57 -19.52
CA ILE A 635 -14.27 12.15 -19.23
C ILE A 635 -15.72 11.87 -18.86
N GLY A 636 -16.36 10.90 -19.55
CA GLY A 636 -17.74 10.49 -19.30
C GLY A 636 -18.65 10.66 -20.52
N LYS A 637 -19.16 11.88 -20.75
CA LYS A 637 -20.06 12.21 -21.87
C LYS A 637 -19.32 12.85 -23.05
N ASP A 638 -19.80 12.54 -24.25
CA ASP A 638 -19.34 13.22 -25.46
C ASP A 638 -19.79 14.68 -25.45
N VAL A 639 -18.87 15.56 -25.82
CA VAL A 639 -19.09 17.00 -25.82
C VAL A 639 -18.96 17.54 -27.23
N GLU A 640 -19.98 18.27 -27.69
CA GLU A 640 -19.99 18.82 -29.04
C GLU A 640 -18.93 19.92 -29.22
N GLN A 641 -18.28 19.92 -30.38
CA GLN A 641 -17.27 20.92 -30.77
C GLN A 641 -17.82 22.36 -30.74
N GLY A 642 -19.14 22.55 -30.85
CA GLY A 642 -19.81 23.86 -30.86
C GLY A 642 -19.58 24.68 -29.59
N ILE A 643 -19.20 24.06 -28.48
CA ILE A 643 -18.91 24.72 -27.20
C ILE A 643 -17.70 25.67 -27.29
N LEU A 644 -16.79 25.42 -28.22
CA LEU A 644 -15.57 26.19 -28.42
C LEU A 644 -15.78 27.51 -29.21
N ALA A 645 -16.99 27.79 -29.70
CA ALA A 645 -17.27 28.91 -30.61
C ALA A 645 -17.66 30.24 -29.92
N ALA A 646 -17.37 30.41 -28.63
CA ALA A 646 -17.76 31.61 -27.89
C ALA A 646 -16.89 32.84 -28.23
N PRO A 647 -17.49 34.03 -28.42
CA PRO A 647 -16.75 35.26 -28.68
C PRO A 647 -15.87 35.64 -27.47
N GLY A 648 -14.59 35.92 -27.71
CA GLY A 648 -13.63 36.39 -26.71
C GLY A 648 -12.77 35.31 -26.04
N LEU A 649 -13.01 34.01 -26.29
CA LEU A 649 -12.07 32.96 -25.85
C LEU A 649 -10.87 32.87 -26.81
N PRO A 650 -9.63 32.85 -26.30
CA PRO A 650 -8.46 32.49 -27.10
C PRO A 650 -8.61 31.06 -27.62
N ARG A 651 -7.84 30.73 -28.66
CA ARG A 651 -7.92 29.43 -29.34
C ARG A 651 -7.73 28.28 -28.34
N ALA A 652 -8.63 27.31 -28.38
CA ALA A 652 -8.75 26.22 -27.42
C ALA A 652 -9.10 24.91 -28.15
N ALA A 653 -8.91 23.78 -27.48
CA ALA A 653 -9.28 22.47 -28.01
C ALA A 653 -9.96 21.56 -26.97
N LEU A 654 -10.69 20.57 -27.47
CA LEU A 654 -11.12 19.40 -26.69
C LEU A 654 -10.32 18.17 -27.15
N LEU A 655 -10.03 17.26 -26.21
CA LEU A 655 -9.38 15.99 -26.54
C LEU A 655 -10.43 14.98 -27.06
N ASN A 656 -10.17 14.37 -28.22
CA ASN A 656 -10.98 13.29 -28.76
C ASN A 656 -10.57 11.96 -28.10
N LEU A 657 -11.31 11.55 -27.06
CA LEU A 657 -10.99 10.36 -26.26
C LEU A 657 -11.29 9.03 -26.99
N GLY A 658 -12.16 9.05 -28.01
CA GLY A 658 -12.46 7.87 -28.83
C GLY A 658 -11.25 7.40 -29.64
N GLU A 659 -10.44 8.33 -30.14
CA GLU A 659 -9.23 8.03 -30.93
C GLU A 659 -8.06 7.50 -30.09
N LEU A 660 -8.15 7.62 -28.76
CA LEU A 660 -7.15 7.10 -27.83
C LEU A 660 -7.39 5.62 -27.47
N SER A 661 -8.57 5.06 -27.79
CA SER A 661 -8.98 3.72 -27.36
C SER A 661 -8.85 2.62 -28.43
N GLU A 662 -8.59 2.97 -29.70
CA GLU A 662 -8.52 2.02 -30.82
C GLU A 662 -7.15 1.30 -30.96
N ARG A 663 -6.58 0.80 -29.86
CA ARG A 663 -5.44 -0.13 -29.92
C ARG A 663 -5.59 -1.35 -29.03
#